data_AF-A0A6G0U300-F1
#
_entry.id   AF-A0A6G0U300-F1
#
_cell.length_a   1.000
_cell.length_b   1.000
_cell.length_c   1.000
_cell.angle_alpha   90.00
_cell.angle_beta   90.00
_cell.angle_gamma   90.00
#
_symmetry.space_group_name_H-M   'P 1'
#
loop_
_entity.id
_entity.type
_entity.pdbx_description
1 polymer ?
#
loop_
_entity_poly.entity_id
_entity_poly.type
_entity_poly.pdbx_seq_one_letter_code
_entity_poly.pdbx_strand_id
1 'polypeptide(L)'
;MKNDIKKYVKKNSKKDNLYVIFCAFEYYENTETVKYILHKIPIDGNIFIIDQGNDQFGNGNPYISKLLNSPTWLELCKIANDLIITTGDYTHHYLDDIKIVEDLGNIKMCKFIKRNFNNNKMDNKKTYLNKTCDKCNLTVCYKNWSRHLKSIRHQTNDVDQTVKPKFNKTYKDKPVIGRITQELKKTNLKVNIMEDNEDKGHYCWIKDLWKLVGSQMTKDGHRRFLCKMCLNSFDTENKLNDHIYYCGNNKAAKIVVPEPYNKILEFEKYNNTLRVPFVIYFDYECTLQPIYTCQPNDKDNDDYKPPVEYSGPNVAKEFFNCIQNEEIAISEIYDEIVPMKVMNKRQQYHYNNSVKCHICERFLSQLPPRLEKKLNIYVAAIEYYKQLNDDDKICLYKSLIEKKIKNKKINMKKVCDHDHLTGEYRGAAHSICNLTYKNPTFIPIVCHNLSGYDAHLFIKQFGNDNNDIKLIPNNEEKYISFSKIIERTKYIKGEEIKLKTELRFIDSFKFLSSSLDKLTNNLEKHQFKDLSKYFPEEHLNLVTRKLAYPYEYMDCEEKFNETCLPPREKFYSSLTGKNITIEEYENSQKIWEVFKIQNLREFTSLYNKIDVLLLTDIMENFRDISLKNYKLDPLWYYTTPGFAWDSMLRMTKVKLDLLTDIDQILMFESGIRGGLSQCSQRYSKANNKYMGDKFKKKEESIFLQYLDANNLYGWAMSKYLPTEDFKWVNNLNNFDVMGISDESPKGYILEVDFSYSKELHDLHSDFPLAPEKHFDDEQLPKLLTSLKITKIHRVLEFSQSPWLKVYIDFNTDLRSKAKNEFEKDYFKLMNNSKFKDELNGKIMTEFIGLRSKLYSHRILDSEKEIKKSKGVKKNVVENKLCFDDFKNCLLTKKPKYVRQNLFRTKKHDIFTVEQNKKALSVYDDKRFILDNGIDTLAWGHYKTNIDRNGF
;
A
#
# COMPACT_ATOMS: atom_id res chain seq x y z
N MET A 1 41.12 -37.21 -0.55
CA MET A 1 40.27 -37.61 -1.69
C MET A 1 41.04 -37.84 -3.01
N LYS A 2 41.50 -36.81 -3.75
CA LYS A 2 42.14 -36.98 -5.09
C LYS A 2 43.35 -37.94 -5.10
N ASN A 3 44.13 -38.02 -4.02
CA ASN A 3 45.29 -38.92 -3.91
C ASN A 3 44.91 -40.37 -3.57
N ASP A 4 43.79 -40.58 -2.87
CA ASP A 4 43.36 -41.88 -2.37
C ASP A 4 42.68 -42.69 -3.48
N ILE A 5 41.89 -42.02 -4.31
CA ILE A 5 41.36 -42.57 -5.58
C ILE A 5 42.52 -42.98 -6.48
N LYS A 6 43.56 -42.14 -6.63
CA LYS A 6 44.78 -42.48 -7.39
C LYS A 6 45.51 -43.71 -6.80
N LYS A 7 45.64 -43.82 -5.47
CA LYS A 7 46.19 -45.02 -4.80
C LYS A 7 45.34 -46.27 -5.07
N TYR A 8 44.01 -46.17 -5.00
CA TYR A 8 43.11 -47.31 -5.22
C TYR A 8 43.18 -47.81 -6.67
N VAL A 9 43.09 -46.92 -7.65
CA VAL A 9 43.23 -47.25 -9.08
C VAL A 9 44.58 -47.92 -9.35
N LYS A 10 45.69 -47.32 -8.88
CA LYS A 10 47.05 -47.86 -9.07
C LYS A 10 47.30 -49.21 -8.38
N LYS A 11 46.47 -49.61 -7.41
CA LYS A 11 46.50 -50.94 -6.76
C LYS A 11 45.67 -52.00 -7.51
N ASN A 12 44.77 -51.60 -8.41
CA ASN A 12 43.81 -52.51 -9.07
C ASN A 12 43.99 -52.62 -10.59
N SER A 13 44.80 -51.76 -11.24
CA SER A 13 44.96 -51.67 -12.69
C SER A 13 45.83 -52.77 -13.33
N LYS A 14 45.58 -54.05 -12.99
CA LYS A 14 46.26 -55.24 -13.53
C LYS A 14 45.31 -56.43 -13.80
N LYS A 15 44.07 -56.13 -14.18
CA LYS A 15 43.12 -57.08 -14.79
C LYS A 15 42.37 -56.32 -15.88
N ASP A 16 42.22 -56.92 -17.05
CA ASP A 16 41.78 -56.24 -18.28
C ASP A 16 40.25 -56.08 -18.39
N ASN A 17 39.58 -55.89 -17.25
CA ASN A 17 38.18 -55.49 -17.16
C ASN A 17 38.12 -53.99 -16.90
N LEU A 18 37.34 -53.25 -17.69
CA LEU A 18 37.03 -51.86 -17.38
C LEU A 18 36.11 -51.81 -16.15
N TYR A 19 36.50 -51.01 -15.15
CA TYR A 19 35.71 -50.79 -13.93
C TYR A 19 35.22 -49.36 -13.88
N VAL A 20 33.92 -49.18 -13.71
CA VAL A 20 33.37 -47.88 -13.27
C VAL A 20 33.31 -47.88 -11.74
N ILE A 21 33.77 -46.79 -11.14
CA ILE A 21 33.72 -46.54 -9.70
C ILE A 21 32.84 -45.31 -9.47
N PHE A 22 31.72 -45.50 -8.77
CA PHE A 22 30.87 -44.41 -8.31
C PHE A 22 31.09 -44.18 -6.80
N CYS A 23 31.09 -42.90 -6.40
CA CYS A 23 30.89 -42.48 -5.01
C CYS A 23 29.57 -41.71 -4.94
N ALA A 24 28.67 -42.14 -4.07
CA ALA A 24 27.57 -41.31 -3.59
C ALA A 24 28.03 -40.54 -2.34
N PHE A 25 27.36 -39.42 -2.05
CA PHE A 25 27.62 -38.57 -0.87
C PHE A 25 26.30 -38.14 -0.24
N GLU A 26 26.15 -38.35 1.06
CA GLU A 26 25.20 -37.59 1.86
C GLU A 26 25.87 -36.30 2.37
N TYR A 27 25.10 -35.21 2.44
CA TYR A 27 25.57 -33.92 2.95
C TYR A 27 24.65 -33.46 4.08
N TYR A 28 25.19 -33.41 5.30
CA TYR A 28 24.49 -32.97 6.50
C TYR A 28 25.04 -31.59 6.89
N GLU A 29 24.21 -30.54 6.79
CA GLU A 29 24.63 -29.12 6.82
C GLU A 29 25.27 -28.62 8.14
N ASN A 30 25.47 -29.46 9.16
CA ASN A 30 26.02 -29.07 10.46
C ASN A 30 27.13 -30.02 11.02
N THR A 31 27.73 -30.91 10.20
CA THR A 31 28.88 -31.73 10.63
C THR A 31 29.86 -31.99 9.47
N GLU A 32 31.15 -31.71 9.65
CA GLU A 32 32.18 -31.82 8.59
C GLU A 32 32.52 -33.25 8.13
N THR A 33 31.96 -34.28 8.78
CA THR A 33 32.28 -35.70 8.49
C THR A 33 31.48 -36.25 7.32
N VAL A 34 32.04 -36.17 6.11
CA VAL A 34 31.56 -36.90 4.92
C VAL A 34 31.91 -38.38 5.04
N LYS A 35 30.90 -39.26 5.01
CA LYS A 35 31.07 -40.72 4.90
C LYS A 35 31.11 -41.13 3.42
N TYR A 36 31.96 -42.09 3.08
CA TYR A 36 32.18 -42.56 1.71
C TYR A 36 31.76 -44.03 1.60
N ILE A 37 31.04 -44.38 0.54
CA ILE A 37 30.78 -45.78 0.15
C ILE A 37 31.27 -45.95 -1.30
N LEU A 38 32.02 -47.03 -1.55
CA LEU A 38 32.69 -47.33 -2.81
C LEU A 38 32.24 -48.70 -3.33
N HIS A 39 31.45 -48.71 -4.40
CA HIS A 39 31.10 -49.93 -5.12
C HIS A 39 31.80 -50.00 -6.48
N LYS A 40 32.13 -51.23 -6.91
CA LYS A 40 32.74 -51.54 -8.20
C LYS A 40 31.70 -52.17 -9.12
N ILE A 41 31.62 -51.70 -10.36
CA ILE A 41 30.92 -52.40 -11.45
C ILE A 41 31.97 -52.82 -12.48
N PRO A 42 32.20 -54.14 -12.71
CA PRO A 42 33.00 -54.63 -13.82
C PRO A 42 32.18 -54.62 -15.11
N ILE A 43 32.80 -54.28 -16.24
CA ILE A 43 32.14 -54.33 -17.55
C ILE A 43 33.09 -54.97 -18.57
N ASP A 44 32.80 -56.23 -18.88
CA ASP A 44 32.44 -56.62 -20.25
C ASP A 44 31.58 -57.89 -20.18
N GLY A 45 30.52 -57.98 -20.99
CA GLY A 45 29.48 -59.02 -20.89
C GLY A 45 28.29 -58.69 -19.95
N ASN A 46 27.37 -59.64 -19.81
CA ASN A 46 26.09 -59.46 -19.10
C ASN A 46 26.27 -59.05 -17.62
N ILE A 47 25.47 -58.08 -17.17
CA ILE A 47 25.39 -57.71 -15.75
C ILE A 47 24.51 -58.74 -15.03
N PHE A 48 25.11 -59.48 -14.09
CA PHE A 48 24.43 -60.39 -13.18
C PHE A 48 24.42 -59.81 -11.76
N ILE A 49 23.27 -59.82 -11.10
CA ILE A 49 23.13 -59.57 -9.67
C ILE A 49 22.59 -60.83 -9.02
N ILE A 50 23.33 -61.38 -8.05
CA ILE A 50 22.88 -62.43 -7.15
C ILE A 50 22.81 -61.80 -5.77
N ASP A 51 21.62 -61.80 -5.17
CA ASP A 51 21.45 -61.40 -3.78
C ASP A 51 22.08 -62.44 -2.85
N GLN A 52 23.04 -62.02 -2.02
CA GLN A 52 23.53 -62.81 -0.90
C GLN A 52 22.90 -62.22 0.35
N GLY A 53 21.68 -62.70 0.64
CA GLY A 53 20.70 -62.07 1.51
C GLY A 53 21.26 -61.58 2.85
N ASN A 54 20.99 -60.31 3.14
CA ASN A 54 21.42 -59.63 4.35
C ASN A 54 20.31 -58.67 4.78
N ASP A 55 19.63 -58.98 5.90
CA ASP A 55 18.23 -58.61 6.20
C ASP A 55 17.93 -57.11 6.45
N GLN A 56 18.83 -56.19 6.09
CA GLN A 56 18.67 -54.74 6.29
C GLN A 56 18.23 -53.98 5.03
N PHE A 57 18.35 -54.57 3.85
CA PHE A 57 17.88 -53.99 2.58
C PHE A 57 17.00 -55.03 1.86
N GLY A 58 15.84 -54.59 1.38
CA GLY A 58 14.70 -55.49 1.14
C GLY A 58 14.82 -56.42 -0.07
N ASN A 59 14.21 -57.60 0.02
CA ASN A 59 14.22 -58.69 -0.97
C ASN A 59 13.81 -58.21 -2.38
N GLY A 60 14.78 -57.85 -3.21
CA GLY A 60 14.61 -57.53 -4.62
C GLY A 60 14.79 -58.78 -5.49
N ASN A 61 13.95 -58.93 -6.53
CA ASN A 61 14.21 -59.94 -7.56
C ASN A 61 15.46 -59.53 -8.37
N PRO A 62 16.31 -60.48 -8.78
CA PRO A 62 17.53 -60.17 -9.53
C PRO A 62 17.21 -59.51 -10.88
N TYR A 63 17.83 -58.35 -11.13
CA TYR A 63 17.74 -57.63 -12.39
C TYR A 63 18.82 -58.11 -13.38
N ILE A 64 18.43 -58.25 -14.65
CA ILE A 64 19.32 -58.61 -15.76
C ILE A 64 19.15 -57.55 -16.86
N SER A 65 20.22 -56.84 -17.19
CA SER A 65 20.21 -55.90 -18.33
C SER A 65 20.29 -56.65 -19.66
N LYS A 66 19.92 -56.00 -20.76
CA LYS A 66 20.34 -56.47 -22.09
C LYS A 66 21.87 -56.34 -22.22
N LEU A 67 22.47 -57.19 -23.06
CA LEU A 67 23.87 -57.08 -23.45
C LEU A 67 24.09 -55.76 -24.20
N LEU A 68 25.15 -55.03 -23.83
CA LEU A 68 25.57 -53.79 -24.50
C LEU A 68 27.06 -53.90 -24.82
N ASN A 69 27.39 -53.89 -26.11
CA ASN A 69 28.78 -53.88 -26.58
C ASN A 69 29.24 -52.41 -26.68
N SER A 70 30.38 -52.08 -26.08
CA SER A 70 30.97 -50.72 -26.10
C SER A 70 30.03 -49.57 -25.66
N PRO A 71 29.33 -49.67 -24.51
CA PRO A 71 28.37 -48.65 -24.05
C PRO A 71 29.04 -47.30 -23.74
N THR A 72 28.35 -46.20 -24.01
CA THR A 72 28.85 -44.85 -23.71
C THR A 72 28.77 -44.52 -22.22
N TRP A 73 29.62 -43.59 -21.77
CA TRP A 73 29.60 -43.10 -20.38
C TRP A 73 28.22 -42.60 -19.91
N LEU A 74 27.40 -42.03 -20.79
CA LEU A 74 26.05 -41.56 -20.44
C LEU A 74 25.08 -42.73 -20.22
N GLU A 75 25.19 -43.80 -21.02
CA GLU A 75 24.40 -45.02 -20.85
C GLU A 75 24.81 -45.75 -19.57
N LEU A 76 26.10 -45.84 -19.26
CA LEU A 76 26.60 -46.41 -18.01
C LEU A 76 26.10 -45.63 -16.78
N CYS A 77 26.07 -44.29 -16.84
CA CYS A 77 25.51 -43.49 -15.75
C CYS A 77 23.98 -43.66 -15.62
N LYS A 78 23.24 -43.86 -16.71
CA LYS A 78 21.80 -44.16 -16.68
C LYS A 78 21.53 -45.54 -16.08
N ILE A 79 22.26 -46.57 -16.50
CA ILE A 79 22.15 -47.94 -15.96
C ILE A 79 22.44 -47.95 -14.46
N ALA A 80 23.45 -47.19 -14.00
CA ALA A 80 23.73 -47.06 -12.56
C ALA A 80 22.60 -46.36 -11.79
N ASN A 81 21.96 -45.34 -12.38
CA ASN A 81 20.78 -44.67 -11.82
C ASN A 81 19.56 -45.61 -11.75
N ASP A 82 19.31 -46.36 -12.81
CA ASP A 82 18.24 -47.37 -12.87
C ASP A 82 18.50 -48.55 -11.89
N LEU A 83 19.77 -48.86 -11.60
CA LEU A 83 20.15 -49.83 -10.57
C LEU A 83 19.72 -49.39 -9.17
N ILE A 84 20.01 -48.13 -8.81
CA ILE A 84 19.62 -47.52 -7.53
C ILE A 84 18.09 -47.50 -7.39
N ILE A 85 17.38 -47.24 -8.49
CA ILE A 85 15.93 -47.26 -8.57
C ILE A 85 15.34 -48.66 -8.36
N THR A 86 16.00 -49.72 -8.85
CA THR A 86 15.49 -51.09 -8.82
C THR A 86 15.87 -51.89 -7.57
N THR A 87 16.98 -51.56 -6.90
CA THR A 87 17.33 -52.17 -5.60
C THR A 87 16.53 -51.60 -4.42
N GLY A 88 15.81 -50.49 -4.61
CA GLY A 88 14.88 -49.96 -3.61
C GLY A 88 15.55 -49.23 -2.43
N ASP A 89 16.75 -48.68 -2.62
CA ASP A 89 17.36 -47.79 -1.62
C ASP A 89 16.66 -46.41 -1.62
N TYR A 90 15.62 -46.31 -0.79
CA TYR A 90 14.78 -45.11 -0.66
C TYR A 90 15.51 -43.85 -0.13
N THR A 91 16.79 -43.92 0.24
CA THR A 91 17.58 -42.73 0.59
C THR A 91 17.98 -41.91 -0.64
N HIS A 92 18.22 -42.58 -1.77
CA HIS A 92 18.70 -41.95 -3.01
C HIS A 92 17.53 -41.53 -3.92
N HIS A 93 17.13 -40.27 -3.82
CA HIS A 93 16.03 -39.71 -4.60
C HIS A 93 16.31 -39.65 -6.12
N TYR A 94 15.35 -40.12 -6.92
CA TYR A 94 15.27 -40.09 -8.38
C TYR A 94 15.88 -38.85 -9.07
N LEU A 95 16.75 -39.12 -10.05
CA LEU A 95 17.54 -38.14 -10.80
C LEU A 95 17.24 -38.34 -12.30
N ASP A 96 16.71 -37.32 -12.97
CA ASP A 96 16.29 -37.41 -14.37
C ASP A 96 17.38 -36.95 -15.35
N ASP A 97 18.18 -35.96 -14.96
CA ASP A 97 19.19 -35.33 -15.82
C ASP A 97 20.59 -35.40 -15.20
N ILE A 98 21.57 -35.75 -16.02
CA ILE A 98 22.99 -35.83 -15.66
C ILE A 98 23.76 -34.82 -16.52
N LYS A 99 24.44 -33.86 -15.91
CA LYS A 99 25.36 -32.95 -16.60
C LYS A 99 26.79 -33.20 -16.17
N ILE A 100 27.69 -33.41 -17.12
CA ILE A 100 29.13 -33.34 -16.86
C ILE A 100 29.47 -31.89 -16.52
N VAL A 101 30.14 -31.67 -15.39
CA VAL A 101 30.56 -30.35 -14.88
C VAL A 101 32.05 -30.13 -15.08
N GLU A 102 32.85 -31.19 -14.99
CA GLU A 102 34.30 -31.14 -15.22
C GLU A 102 34.76 -32.43 -15.93
N ASP A 103 35.67 -32.30 -16.89
CA ASP A 103 36.24 -33.39 -17.66
C ASP A 103 37.75 -33.50 -17.39
N LEU A 104 38.17 -34.64 -16.83
CA LEU A 104 39.55 -34.93 -16.47
C LEU A 104 40.07 -36.17 -17.25
N GLY A 105 39.60 -36.33 -18.50
CA GLY A 105 39.95 -37.44 -19.39
C GLY A 105 39.23 -38.72 -19.00
N ASN A 106 39.94 -39.66 -18.36
CA ASN A 106 39.39 -40.96 -17.93
C ASN A 106 38.48 -40.85 -16.70
N ILE A 107 38.24 -39.65 -16.19
CA ILE A 107 37.31 -39.35 -15.08
C ILE A 107 36.46 -38.14 -15.52
N LYS A 108 35.14 -38.29 -15.47
CA LYS A 108 34.17 -37.18 -15.64
C LYS A 108 33.53 -36.91 -14.28
N MET A 109 33.38 -35.63 -13.90
CA MET A 109 32.57 -35.26 -12.73
C MET A 109 31.18 -34.84 -13.18
N CYS A 110 30.15 -35.53 -12.67
CA CYS A 110 28.76 -35.33 -13.03
C CYS A 110 27.96 -34.69 -11.89
N LYS A 111 27.08 -33.74 -12.23
CA LYS A 111 26.06 -33.18 -11.34
C LYS A 111 24.69 -33.59 -11.84
N PHE A 112 23.91 -34.16 -10.93
CA PHE A 112 22.58 -34.68 -11.19
C PHE A 112 21.51 -33.63 -10.82
N ILE A 113 20.38 -33.64 -11.53
CA ILE A 113 19.27 -32.71 -11.29
C ILE A 113 18.04 -33.50 -10.82
N LYS A 114 17.58 -33.19 -9.60
CA LYS A 114 16.45 -33.84 -8.92
C LYS A 114 15.13 -33.21 -9.37
N ARG A 115 14.18 -34.03 -9.83
CA ARG A 115 12.88 -33.55 -10.35
C ARG A 115 11.82 -33.51 -9.24
N ASN A 116 10.96 -32.49 -9.27
CA ASN A 116 9.73 -32.45 -8.47
C ASN A 116 8.57 -32.92 -9.32
N PHE A 117 7.93 -34.05 -8.97
CA PHE A 117 6.66 -34.46 -9.55
C PHE A 117 5.58 -34.70 -8.49
N ASN A 118 4.33 -34.37 -8.87
CA ASN A 118 3.13 -34.74 -8.14
C ASN A 118 2.62 -36.07 -8.72
N ASN A 119 2.50 -37.12 -7.91
CA ASN A 119 1.89 -38.37 -8.37
C ASN A 119 0.36 -38.30 -8.26
N ASN A 120 -0.31 -38.49 -9.40
CA ASN A 120 -1.67 -39.00 -9.43
C ASN A 120 -1.67 -40.53 -9.18
N LYS A 121 -2.85 -41.10 -8.95
CA LYS A 121 -3.03 -42.50 -8.56
C LYS A 121 -2.56 -43.51 -9.62
N MET A 122 -2.16 -44.69 -9.15
CA MET A 122 -2.54 -45.96 -9.76
C MET A 122 -2.89 -46.97 -8.65
N ASP A 123 -3.91 -47.80 -8.87
CA ASP A 123 -4.39 -48.78 -7.89
C ASP A 123 -3.63 -50.11 -7.95
N ASN A 124 -3.52 -50.81 -6.81
CA ASN A 124 -3.18 -52.22 -6.80
C ASN A 124 -3.74 -52.94 -5.56
N LYS A 125 -4.34 -54.13 -5.76
CA LYS A 125 -4.88 -54.99 -4.69
C LYS A 125 -3.80 -55.95 -4.18
N LYS A 126 -3.69 -56.16 -2.86
CA LYS A 126 -3.22 -57.42 -2.25
C LYS A 126 -3.64 -57.54 -0.77
N THR A 127 -3.46 -58.74 -0.22
CA THR A 127 -4.07 -59.27 1.02
C THR A 127 -3.37 -58.84 2.31
N TYR A 128 -4.00 -59.09 3.46
CA TYR A 128 -3.54 -58.64 4.78
C TYR A 128 -3.36 -59.80 5.75
N LEU A 129 -2.22 -59.84 6.46
CA LEU A 129 -2.02 -60.69 7.64
C LEU A 129 -2.75 -60.12 8.87
N ASN A 130 -2.98 -61.00 9.85
CA ASN A 130 -3.48 -60.65 11.18
C ASN A 130 -2.34 -60.61 12.21
N LYS A 131 -2.46 -59.77 13.23
CA LYS A 131 -1.58 -59.67 14.41
C LYS A 131 -2.40 -59.59 15.69
N THR A 132 -1.85 -60.13 16.78
CA THR A 132 -2.45 -60.08 18.13
C THR A 132 -1.77 -59.02 18.97
N CYS A 133 -2.52 -58.26 19.78
CA CYS A 133 -1.98 -57.19 20.62
C CYS A 133 -1.71 -57.62 22.06
N ASP A 134 -0.44 -57.68 22.43
CA ASP A 134 0.08 -58.14 23.73
C ASP A 134 -0.48 -57.35 24.93
N LYS A 135 -0.97 -56.12 24.71
CA LYS A 135 -1.61 -55.29 25.76
C LYS A 135 -3.10 -55.59 26.02
N CYS A 136 -3.77 -56.35 25.16
CA CYS A 136 -5.20 -56.68 25.35
C CYS A 136 -5.68 -58.00 24.71
N ASN A 137 -4.76 -58.84 24.25
CA ASN A 137 -4.96 -60.13 23.59
C ASN A 137 -5.92 -60.16 22.38
N LEU A 138 -6.19 -59.03 21.75
CA LEU A 138 -7.08 -58.96 20.59
C LEU A 138 -6.33 -59.18 19.26
N THR A 139 -6.80 -60.14 18.46
CA THR A 139 -6.28 -60.40 17.09
C THR A 139 -7.02 -59.55 16.06
N VAL A 140 -6.28 -58.74 15.29
CA VAL A 140 -6.82 -57.83 14.26
C VAL A 140 -5.95 -57.80 13.01
N CYS A 141 -6.55 -57.51 11.85
CA CYS A 141 -5.78 -57.39 10.60
C CYS A 141 -4.82 -56.20 10.65
N TYR A 142 -3.65 -56.33 10.02
CA TYR A 142 -2.59 -55.32 10.04
C TYR A 142 -3.08 -53.93 9.59
N LYS A 143 -4.04 -53.90 8.64
CA LYS A 143 -4.68 -52.67 8.15
C LYS A 143 -5.44 -51.89 9.23
N ASN A 144 -5.93 -52.57 10.27
CA ASN A 144 -6.64 -51.99 11.41
C ASN A 144 -5.73 -51.75 12.64
N TRP A 145 -4.46 -52.19 12.61
CA TRP A 145 -3.53 -52.09 13.74
C TRP A 145 -3.34 -50.65 14.23
N SER A 146 -3.14 -49.69 13.31
CA SER A 146 -3.02 -48.27 13.67
C SER A 146 -4.32 -47.66 14.22
N ARG A 147 -5.49 -48.23 13.90
CA ARG A 147 -6.77 -47.84 14.52
C ARG A 147 -6.91 -48.43 15.92
N HIS A 148 -6.51 -49.68 16.12
CA HIS A 148 -6.52 -50.36 17.41
C HIS A 148 -5.65 -49.62 18.45
N LEU A 149 -4.42 -49.26 18.08
CA LEU A 149 -3.51 -48.44 18.90
C LEU A 149 -3.98 -46.99 19.13
N LYS A 150 -4.99 -46.51 18.39
CA LYS A 150 -5.59 -45.17 18.55
C LYS A 150 -6.94 -45.19 19.28
N SER A 151 -7.40 -46.37 19.72
CA SER A 151 -8.62 -46.48 20.53
C SER A 151 -8.49 -45.74 21.87
N ILE A 152 -9.62 -45.40 22.49
CA ILE A 152 -9.72 -44.60 23.73
C ILE A 152 -8.86 -45.18 24.89
N ARG A 153 -8.53 -46.47 24.87
CA ARG A 153 -7.65 -47.13 25.84
C ARG A 153 -6.16 -46.73 25.76
N HIS A 154 -5.75 -45.86 24.83
CA HIS A 154 -4.35 -45.62 24.48
C HIS A 154 -3.96 -44.14 24.19
N GLN A 155 -4.66 -43.14 24.75
CA GLN A 155 -4.33 -41.73 24.55
C GLN A 155 -4.17 -40.95 25.86
N THR A 156 -3.16 -40.08 25.91
CA THR A 156 -2.90 -39.07 26.97
C THR A 156 -2.55 -37.73 26.31
N ASN A 157 -2.81 -36.64 27.03
CA ASN A 157 -2.87 -35.26 26.53
C ASN A 157 -1.52 -34.69 26.02
N ASP A 158 -1.58 -33.66 25.17
CA ASP A 158 -1.12 -32.31 25.56
C ASP A 158 -1.74 -31.18 24.69
N VAL A 159 -1.44 -29.91 25.01
CA VAL A 159 -2.18 -28.69 24.61
C VAL A 159 -1.27 -27.66 23.89
N ASP A 160 -1.78 -27.00 22.83
CA ASP A 160 -1.25 -25.69 22.37
C ASP A 160 -2.35 -24.89 21.61
N GLN A 161 -2.38 -23.56 21.76
CA GLN A 161 -3.51 -22.71 21.38
C GLN A 161 -3.43 -22.11 19.96
N THR A 162 -4.58 -21.70 19.41
CA THR A 162 -4.65 -20.94 18.13
C THR A 162 -5.68 -19.82 18.15
N VAL A 163 -5.33 -18.69 17.53
CA VAL A 163 -6.17 -17.48 17.42
C VAL A 163 -7.38 -17.72 16.50
N LYS A 164 -8.55 -17.18 16.85
CA LYS A 164 -9.83 -17.37 16.15
C LYS A 164 -10.19 -16.19 15.23
N PRO A 165 -10.18 -16.32 13.90
CA PRO A 165 -10.95 -15.49 12.98
C PRO A 165 -12.26 -16.19 12.62
N LYS A 166 -13.42 -15.54 12.82
CA LYS A 166 -14.70 -16.06 12.31
C LYS A 166 -14.92 -15.61 10.87
N PHE A 167 -15.33 -16.53 10.01
CA PHE A 167 -15.85 -16.23 8.67
C PHE A 167 -17.33 -16.58 8.65
N ASN A 168 -18.17 -15.67 8.16
CA ASN A 168 -19.61 -15.75 8.39
C ASN A 168 -20.39 -15.98 7.08
N LYS A 169 -21.12 -17.10 7.01
CA LYS A 169 -22.57 -17.11 6.73
C LYS A 169 -23.16 -18.43 7.22
N THR A 170 -24.28 -18.33 7.95
CA THR A 170 -25.09 -19.43 8.53
C THR A 170 -24.38 -20.40 9.50
N TYR A 171 -24.94 -20.55 10.70
CA TYR A 171 -24.41 -21.46 11.74
C TYR A 171 -24.63 -22.94 11.40
N LYS A 172 -23.56 -23.63 11.01
CA LYS A 172 -23.20 -24.99 11.45
C LYS A 172 -21.70 -25.20 11.17
N ASP A 173 -21.00 -25.73 12.17
CA ASP A 173 -19.55 -26.02 12.23
C ASP A 173 -18.62 -24.79 12.11
N LYS A 174 -17.63 -24.66 13.00
CA LYS A 174 -16.82 -23.42 13.18
C LYS A 174 -15.35 -23.58 12.75
N PRO A 175 -14.99 -23.25 11.49
CA PRO A 175 -13.61 -23.37 10.99
C PRO A 175 -12.67 -22.22 11.43
N VAL A 176 -11.68 -22.51 12.28
CA VAL A 176 -10.55 -21.63 12.63
C VAL A 176 -9.34 -21.96 11.76
N ILE A 177 -8.86 -21.02 10.94
CA ILE A 177 -7.71 -21.28 10.05
C ILE A 177 -6.40 -21.34 10.86
N GLY A 178 -5.71 -22.49 10.81
CA GLY A 178 -4.44 -22.73 11.52
C GLY A 178 -3.19 -22.24 10.78
N ARG A 179 -2.07 -22.17 11.52
CA ARG A 179 -0.74 -21.66 11.14
C ARG A 179 -0.41 -21.80 9.62
N ILE A 180 -0.28 -20.67 8.92
CA ILE A 180 0.54 -20.60 7.69
C ILE A 180 2.01 -20.62 8.13
N THR A 181 2.83 -21.50 7.56
CA THR A 181 4.26 -21.57 7.87
C THR A 181 5.03 -20.38 7.30
N GLN A 182 6.11 -19.96 7.98
CA GLN A 182 6.95 -18.86 7.49
C GLN A 182 7.83 -19.24 6.28
N GLU A 183 7.93 -20.53 5.97
CA GLU A 183 8.67 -21.07 4.83
C GLU A 183 7.73 -21.82 3.88
N LEU A 184 8.07 -21.84 2.59
CA LEU A 184 7.41 -22.64 1.54
C LEU A 184 7.72 -24.16 1.61
N LYS A 185 8.05 -24.69 2.80
CA LYS A 185 8.06 -26.15 3.02
C LYS A 185 6.66 -26.69 2.75
N LYS A 186 6.55 -27.78 1.96
CA LYS A 186 5.31 -28.36 1.39
C LYS A 186 4.29 -28.80 2.44
N THR A 187 3.70 -27.86 3.16
CA THR A 187 2.84 -28.11 4.31
C THR A 187 1.42 -27.62 4.02
N ASN A 188 0.45 -28.44 4.43
CA ASN A 188 -0.94 -28.26 4.05
C ASN A 188 -1.65 -27.31 5.02
N LEU A 189 -2.50 -26.43 4.50
CA LEU A 189 -3.39 -25.62 5.31
C LEU A 189 -4.32 -26.55 6.11
N LYS A 190 -4.27 -26.42 7.44
CA LYS A 190 -5.14 -27.10 8.39
C LYS A 190 -6.07 -26.08 9.04
N VAL A 191 -7.32 -26.49 9.23
CA VAL A 191 -8.35 -25.71 9.94
C VAL A 191 -8.66 -26.45 11.22
N ASN A 192 -8.49 -25.78 12.37
CA ASN A 192 -9.00 -26.28 13.63
C ASN A 192 -10.50 -26.01 13.70
N ILE A 193 -11.34 -27.02 13.87
CA ILE A 193 -12.78 -26.85 14.05
C ILE A 193 -13.08 -27.03 15.54
N MET A 194 -13.63 -26.01 16.17
CA MET A 194 -14.02 -26.05 17.59
C MET A 194 -15.47 -26.53 17.70
N GLU A 195 -15.71 -27.57 18.50
CA GLU A 195 -17.05 -27.98 18.90
C GLU A 195 -17.50 -27.17 20.13
N ASP A 196 -18.77 -26.83 20.21
CA ASP A 196 -19.20 -25.59 20.87
C ASP A 196 -19.31 -25.62 22.41
N ASN A 197 -18.82 -26.68 23.07
CA ASN A 197 -18.86 -26.84 24.53
C ASN A 197 -17.63 -27.53 25.17
N GLU A 198 -16.56 -27.83 24.43
CA GLU A 198 -15.32 -28.40 24.99
C GLU A 198 -14.07 -27.82 24.31
N ASP A 199 -12.93 -27.74 25.01
CA ASP A 199 -11.63 -27.31 24.45
C ASP A 199 -10.98 -28.33 23.49
N LYS A 200 -11.78 -29.21 22.88
CA LYS A 200 -11.34 -30.24 21.93
C LYS A 200 -11.55 -29.77 20.49
N GLY A 201 -10.56 -29.06 19.96
CA GLY A 201 -10.53 -28.68 18.54
C GLY A 201 -10.04 -29.80 17.62
N HIS A 202 -10.70 -30.03 16.49
CA HIS A 202 -10.34 -31.07 15.51
C HIS A 202 -9.80 -30.50 14.19
N TYR A 203 -8.62 -30.95 13.74
CA TYR A 203 -7.95 -30.40 12.55
C TYR A 203 -8.43 -31.02 11.22
N CYS A 204 -9.25 -30.27 10.48
CA CYS A 204 -9.63 -30.57 9.10
C CYS A 204 -8.53 -30.14 8.09
N TRP A 205 -8.40 -30.88 6.98
CA TRP A 205 -7.42 -30.61 5.90
C TRP A 205 -8.09 -29.93 4.70
N ILE A 206 -7.66 -28.69 4.38
CA ILE A 206 -8.04 -28.03 3.14
C ILE A 206 -7.29 -28.65 1.97
N LYS A 207 -8.00 -29.44 1.15
CA LYS A 207 -7.48 -29.99 -0.11
C LYS A 207 -7.39 -28.95 -1.23
N ASP A 208 -8.33 -28.01 -1.24
CA ASP A 208 -8.44 -26.94 -2.24
C ASP A 208 -8.93 -25.67 -1.55
N LEU A 209 -8.08 -24.64 -1.49
CA LEU A 209 -8.42 -23.37 -0.85
C LEU A 209 -9.54 -22.64 -1.60
N TRP A 210 -9.62 -22.80 -2.93
CA TRP A 210 -10.68 -22.21 -3.73
C TRP A 210 -12.07 -22.70 -3.28
N LYS A 211 -12.20 -23.96 -2.88
CA LYS A 211 -13.47 -24.52 -2.41
C LYS A 211 -13.89 -24.04 -1.01
N LEU A 212 -12.99 -23.44 -0.25
CA LEU A 212 -13.30 -22.86 1.07
C LEU A 212 -13.70 -21.38 0.96
N VAL A 213 -13.00 -20.59 0.14
CA VAL A 213 -13.19 -19.12 0.07
C VAL A 213 -13.77 -18.61 -1.25
N GLY A 214 -13.96 -19.46 -2.26
CA GLY A 214 -14.36 -19.03 -3.60
C GLY A 214 -15.70 -18.30 -3.65
N SER A 215 -16.69 -18.76 -2.87
CA SER A 215 -17.99 -18.10 -2.69
C SER A 215 -17.91 -16.75 -1.95
N GLN A 216 -16.77 -16.44 -1.33
CA GLN A 216 -16.48 -15.13 -0.72
C GLN A 216 -15.70 -14.20 -1.67
N MET A 217 -15.22 -14.71 -2.82
CA MET A 217 -14.28 -14.01 -3.70
C MET A 217 -14.75 -13.82 -5.15
N THR A 218 -15.60 -14.70 -5.69
CA THR A 218 -16.27 -14.50 -7.00
C THR A 218 -17.71 -14.97 -6.97
N LYS A 219 -18.50 -14.43 -7.90
CA LYS A 219 -19.95 -14.55 -7.97
C LYS A 219 -20.39 -15.55 -9.03
N ASP A 220 -19.93 -15.29 -10.26
CA ASP A 220 -19.99 -16.10 -11.48
C ASP A 220 -19.36 -17.53 -11.38
N GLY A 221 -19.02 -18.01 -10.17
CA GLY A 221 -18.41 -19.33 -9.90
C GLY A 221 -17.01 -19.54 -10.50
N HIS A 222 -16.54 -18.58 -11.30
CA HIS A 222 -15.30 -18.65 -12.07
C HIS A 222 -14.07 -18.82 -11.17
N ARG A 223 -13.48 -20.01 -11.24
CA ARG A 223 -12.32 -20.42 -10.45
C ARG A 223 -11.19 -19.39 -10.50
N ARG A 224 -10.79 -18.87 -9.34
CA ARG A 224 -9.54 -18.12 -9.19
C ARG A 224 -8.44 -18.99 -8.60
N PHE A 225 -7.21 -18.60 -8.94
CA PHE A 225 -5.99 -19.18 -8.42
C PHE A 225 -5.51 -18.30 -7.26
N LEU A 226 -5.26 -18.87 -6.08
CA LEU A 226 -4.98 -18.13 -4.86
C LEU A 226 -3.54 -18.28 -4.40
N CYS A 227 -2.86 -17.16 -4.15
CA CYS A 227 -1.53 -17.18 -3.56
C CYS A 227 -1.63 -17.52 -2.07
N LYS A 228 -1.03 -18.64 -1.64
CA LYS A 228 -1.06 -19.08 -0.24
C LYS A 228 -0.27 -18.17 0.72
N MET A 229 0.59 -17.29 0.20
CA MET A 229 1.40 -16.36 1.00
C MET A 229 0.66 -15.03 1.25
N CYS A 230 0.07 -14.41 0.23
CA CYS A 230 -0.58 -13.09 0.36
C CYS A 230 -2.12 -13.10 0.24
N LEU A 231 -2.72 -14.25 -0.07
CA LEU A 231 -4.16 -14.48 -0.29
C LEU A 231 -4.78 -13.72 -1.50
N ASN A 232 -3.97 -13.06 -2.34
CA ASN A 232 -4.44 -12.48 -3.60
C ASN A 232 -4.97 -13.56 -4.57
N SER A 233 -5.99 -13.16 -5.35
CA SER A 233 -6.67 -14.00 -6.35
C SER A 233 -6.34 -13.60 -7.79
N PHE A 234 -6.03 -14.60 -8.62
CA PHE A 234 -5.68 -14.44 -10.03
C PHE A 234 -6.70 -15.17 -10.91
N ASP A 235 -6.99 -14.62 -12.08
CA ASP A 235 -7.87 -15.18 -13.11
C ASP A 235 -7.22 -16.35 -13.88
N THR A 236 -5.90 -16.43 -13.95
CA THR A 236 -5.17 -17.54 -14.58
C THR A 236 -4.01 -18.05 -13.72
N GLU A 237 -3.67 -19.34 -13.88
CA GLU A 237 -2.56 -19.97 -13.19
C GLU A 237 -1.21 -19.35 -13.56
N ASN A 238 -1.04 -18.91 -14.81
CA ASN A 238 0.18 -18.21 -15.25
C ASN A 238 0.43 -16.94 -14.44
N LYS A 239 -0.58 -16.08 -14.22
CA LYS A 239 -0.41 -14.88 -13.40
C LYS A 239 -0.15 -15.20 -11.94
N LEU A 240 -0.71 -16.30 -11.41
CA LEU A 240 -0.33 -16.78 -10.08
C LEU A 240 1.14 -17.24 -10.05
N ASN A 241 1.64 -17.92 -11.08
CA ASN A 241 3.02 -18.37 -11.15
C ASN A 241 4.01 -17.19 -11.29
N ASP A 242 3.70 -16.22 -12.16
CA ASP A 242 4.43 -14.95 -12.29
C ASP A 242 4.49 -14.21 -10.94
N HIS A 243 3.38 -14.19 -10.20
CA HIS A 243 3.30 -13.59 -8.87
C HIS A 243 4.05 -14.40 -7.80
N ILE A 244 3.98 -15.74 -7.81
CA ILE A 244 4.65 -16.62 -6.86
C ILE A 244 6.17 -16.48 -6.95
N TYR A 245 6.73 -16.23 -8.14
CA TYR A 245 8.16 -15.99 -8.31
C TYR A 245 8.70 -14.87 -7.39
N TYR A 246 7.92 -13.80 -7.20
CA TYR A 246 8.26 -12.70 -6.29
C TYR A 246 7.68 -12.88 -4.87
N CYS A 247 6.45 -13.40 -4.75
CA CYS A 247 5.74 -13.50 -3.48
C CYS A 247 6.17 -14.70 -2.61
N GLY A 248 6.65 -15.80 -3.21
CA GLY A 248 7.00 -17.03 -2.50
C GLY A 248 8.16 -16.88 -1.51
N ASN A 249 9.07 -15.93 -1.76
CA ASN A 249 10.21 -15.62 -0.90
C ASN A 249 9.84 -14.67 0.27
N ASN A 250 8.63 -14.12 0.26
CA ASN A 250 8.16 -13.19 1.27
C ASN A 250 7.39 -13.90 2.40
N LYS A 251 7.43 -13.35 3.61
CA LYS A 251 6.65 -13.88 4.75
C LYS A 251 5.15 -13.82 4.44
N ALA A 252 4.42 -14.84 4.88
CA ALA A 252 2.97 -14.90 4.70
C ALA A 252 2.27 -13.68 5.34
N ALA A 253 1.33 -13.08 4.61
CA ALA A 253 0.52 -11.98 5.07
C ALA A 253 -0.34 -12.42 6.27
N LYS A 254 -0.19 -11.71 7.39
CA LYS A 254 -0.94 -11.94 8.61
C LYS A 254 -1.64 -10.65 9.02
N ILE A 255 -2.95 -10.72 9.25
CA ILE A 255 -3.69 -9.66 9.93
C ILE A 255 -3.21 -9.61 11.40
N VAL A 256 -2.72 -8.46 11.83
CA VAL A 256 -2.28 -8.21 13.21
C VAL A 256 -3.20 -7.16 13.81
N VAL A 257 -4.07 -7.59 14.72
CA VAL A 257 -4.83 -6.69 15.59
C VAL A 257 -3.94 -6.18 16.73
N PRO A 258 -4.24 -5.02 17.35
CA PRO A 258 -3.53 -4.56 18.54
C PRO A 258 -3.71 -5.53 19.72
N GLU A 259 -2.70 -5.61 20.59
CA GLU A 259 -2.81 -6.33 21.86
C GLU A 259 -3.86 -5.66 22.77
N PRO A 260 -4.68 -6.42 23.52
CA PRO A 260 -5.73 -5.86 24.40
C PRO A 260 -5.25 -4.79 25.40
N TYR A 261 -4.01 -4.91 25.87
CA TYR A 261 -3.35 -3.98 26.79
C TYR A 261 -2.60 -2.82 26.09
N ASN A 262 -2.61 -2.77 24.75
CA ASN A 262 -1.97 -1.72 23.93
C ASN A 262 -2.91 -1.25 22.80
N LYS A 263 -4.20 -1.13 23.11
CA LYS A 263 -5.25 -0.67 22.16
C LYS A 263 -5.36 0.86 22.01
N ILE A 264 -4.78 1.65 22.91
CA ILE A 264 -5.01 3.12 22.91
C ILE A 264 -4.16 3.85 21.85
N LEU A 265 -4.84 4.50 20.91
CA LEU A 265 -4.28 5.47 19.98
C LEU A 265 -4.35 6.90 20.58
N GLU A 266 -3.23 7.61 20.55
CA GLU A 266 -3.09 9.00 21.01
C GLU A 266 -1.87 9.66 20.34
N PHE A 267 -1.71 10.98 20.45
CA PHE A 267 -0.58 11.68 19.82
C PHE A 267 0.77 11.40 20.52
N GLU A 268 1.69 10.75 19.79
CA GLU A 268 3.05 10.42 20.26
C GLU A 268 4.19 11.19 19.56
N LYS A 269 3.96 11.78 18.38
CA LYS A 269 5.04 12.26 17.48
C LYS A 269 5.55 13.66 17.81
N TYR A 270 5.85 13.94 19.09
CA TYR A 270 6.36 15.24 19.55
C TYR A 270 7.69 15.65 18.88
N ASN A 271 8.47 14.73 18.34
CA ASN A 271 9.65 15.05 17.52
C ASN A 271 9.29 15.85 16.26
N ASN A 272 8.12 15.60 15.67
CA ASN A 272 7.69 16.18 14.40
C ASN A 272 7.32 17.68 14.52
N THR A 273 7.45 18.27 15.72
CA THR A 273 7.38 19.74 15.93
C THR A 273 8.68 20.45 15.56
N LEU A 274 9.78 19.70 15.42
CA LEU A 274 11.06 20.22 14.94
C LEU A 274 10.98 20.48 13.43
N ARG A 275 11.40 21.65 12.94
CA ARG A 275 11.60 21.86 11.50
C ARG A 275 12.72 20.94 11.02
N VAL A 276 12.48 20.15 9.97
CA VAL A 276 13.50 19.30 9.35
C VAL A 276 14.63 20.20 8.83
N PRO A 277 15.89 20.08 9.31
CA PRO A 277 16.92 21.07 9.01
C PRO A 277 17.29 21.17 7.52
N PHE A 278 17.62 20.04 6.90
CA PHE A 278 18.02 19.97 5.50
C PHE A 278 16.91 19.37 4.63
N VAL A 279 16.71 19.93 3.44
CA VAL A 279 15.73 19.49 2.45
C VAL A 279 16.36 19.65 1.08
N ILE A 280 16.23 18.64 0.21
CA ILE A 280 16.65 18.73 -1.19
C ILE A 280 15.38 18.93 -2.02
N TYR A 281 15.29 20.02 -2.77
CA TYR A 281 14.26 20.21 -3.79
C TYR A 281 14.86 19.88 -5.16
N PHE A 282 14.14 19.14 -5.99
CA PHE A 282 14.60 18.81 -7.33
C PHE A 282 13.45 18.69 -8.34
N ASP A 283 13.82 18.95 -9.59
CA ASP A 283 13.08 18.67 -10.81
C ASP A 283 14.11 18.43 -11.92
N TYR A 284 13.73 17.73 -13.00
CA TYR A 284 14.58 17.62 -14.19
C TYR A 284 13.74 17.33 -15.44
N GLU A 285 14.09 17.98 -16.55
CA GLU A 285 13.51 17.67 -17.86
C GLU A 285 14.41 16.69 -18.63
N CYS A 286 13.80 15.73 -19.34
CA CYS A 286 14.54 14.72 -20.12
C CYS A 286 13.81 14.33 -21.41
N THR A 287 14.57 14.12 -22.50
CA THR A 287 14.01 13.64 -23.77
C THR A 287 13.59 12.17 -23.68
N LEU A 288 12.39 11.85 -24.17
CA LEU A 288 11.86 10.47 -24.18
C LEU A 288 12.38 9.69 -25.38
N GLN A 289 13.61 9.16 -25.25
CA GLN A 289 14.30 8.40 -26.30
C GLN A 289 13.60 7.08 -26.69
N PRO A 290 13.43 6.83 -28.01
CA PRO A 290 13.93 5.62 -28.64
C PRO A 290 15.47 5.60 -28.52
N ILE A 291 16.03 4.53 -27.94
CA ILE A 291 17.41 4.46 -27.41
C ILE A 291 18.48 4.47 -28.53
N TYR A 292 19.62 5.18 -28.33
CA TYR A 292 21.02 4.69 -28.58
C TYR A 292 22.15 5.73 -28.16
N THR A 293 22.60 5.67 -26.88
CA THR A 293 23.99 5.89 -26.31
C THR A 293 24.74 7.26 -26.15
N CYS A 294 24.78 7.82 -24.90
CA CYS A 294 25.92 8.39 -24.07
C CYS A 294 26.70 9.73 -24.43
N GLN A 295 27.50 10.51 -23.61
CA GLN A 295 27.87 10.77 -22.15
C GLN A 295 28.92 11.96 -22.05
N PRO A 296 29.43 12.52 -20.88
CA PRO A 296 28.93 12.83 -19.50
C PRO A 296 29.44 14.21 -18.86
N ASN A 297 29.27 14.46 -17.52
CA ASN A 297 29.90 15.51 -16.62
C ASN A 297 29.51 17.02 -16.85
N ASP A 298 29.81 18.12 -16.08
CA ASP A 298 30.40 18.56 -14.74
C ASP A 298 30.09 20.12 -14.57
N LYS A 299 30.23 20.97 -13.49
CA LYS A 299 30.51 20.92 -12.02
C LYS A 299 30.32 22.30 -11.26
N ASP A 300 30.44 22.29 -9.91
CA ASP A 300 30.81 23.30 -8.84
C ASP A 300 30.21 24.75 -8.73
N ASN A 301 30.14 25.45 -7.57
CA ASN A 301 29.76 25.16 -6.15
C ASN A 301 29.70 26.47 -5.28
N ASP A 302 28.79 26.67 -4.29
CA ASP A 302 28.99 27.56 -3.07
C ASP A 302 27.87 27.54 -1.98
N ASP A 303 28.04 28.30 -0.88
CA ASP A 303 27.42 28.25 0.49
C ASP A 303 25.87 28.28 0.69
N TYR A 304 25.06 28.48 -0.35
CA TYR A 304 23.70 27.89 -0.42
C TYR A 304 23.68 27.21 -1.76
N LYS A 305 23.77 25.87 -1.77
CA LYS A 305 24.22 25.17 -2.97
C LYS A 305 23.41 25.60 -4.18
N PRO A 306 24.04 26.26 -5.19
CA PRO A 306 23.31 26.72 -6.35
C PRO A 306 22.64 25.52 -7.03
N PRO A 307 21.45 25.69 -7.64
CA PRO A 307 20.78 24.61 -8.35
C PRO A 307 21.77 23.87 -9.26
N VAL A 308 21.91 22.56 -9.03
CA VAL A 308 22.95 21.76 -9.70
C VAL A 308 22.51 21.49 -11.13
N GLU A 309 22.92 22.38 -12.03
CA GLU A 309 22.63 22.31 -13.45
C GLU A 309 23.52 21.25 -14.12
N TYR A 310 22.90 20.17 -14.61
CA TYR A 310 23.57 19.11 -15.37
C TYR A 310 22.86 18.90 -16.71
N SER A 311 23.62 18.94 -17.81
CA SER A 311 23.12 18.72 -19.17
C SER A 311 23.96 17.63 -19.85
N GLY A 312 23.47 16.39 -19.81
CA GLY A 312 24.11 15.23 -20.42
C GLY A 312 23.30 13.95 -20.18
N PRO A 313 23.63 12.83 -20.85
CA PRO A 313 22.81 11.61 -20.75
C PRO A 313 23.17 10.81 -19.50
N ASN A 314 22.19 10.02 -19.02
CA ASN A 314 22.17 9.38 -17.70
C ASN A 314 22.01 10.35 -16.52
N VAL A 315 21.23 11.44 -16.69
CA VAL A 315 20.81 12.38 -15.62
C VAL A 315 20.46 11.65 -14.31
N ALA A 316 19.68 10.58 -14.39
CA ALA A 316 19.29 9.75 -13.24
C ALA A 316 20.46 9.14 -12.42
N LYS A 317 21.63 8.89 -13.04
CA LYS A 317 22.83 8.41 -12.35
C LYS A 317 23.58 9.56 -11.71
N GLU A 318 23.82 10.65 -12.45
CA GLU A 318 24.57 11.78 -11.91
C GLU A 318 23.78 12.50 -10.81
N PHE A 319 22.44 12.57 -10.92
CA PHE A 319 21.54 12.95 -9.83
C PHE A 319 21.74 12.10 -8.56
N PHE A 320 21.90 10.78 -8.69
CA PHE A 320 22.18 9.92 -7.54
C PHE A 320 23.57 10.19 -6.96
N ASN A 321 24.61 10.34 -7.80
CA ASN A 321 25.96 10.71 -7.35
C ASN A 321 25.94 12.06 -6.60
N CYS A 322 25.23 13.06 -7.12
CA CYS A 322 25.05 14.36 -6.47
C CYS A 322 24.38 14.20 -5.10
N ILE A 323 23.26 13.45 -5.00
CA ILE A 323 22.61 13.21 -3.71
C ILE A 323 23.52 12.46 -2.72
N GLN A 324 24.35 11.52 -3.19
CA GLN A 324 25.32 10.85 -2.31
C GLN A 324 26.37 11.84 -1.75
N ASN A 325 26.83 12.79 -2.56
CA ASN A 325 27.73 13.84 -2.10
C ASN A 325 27.04 14.82 -1.12
N GLU A 326 25.78 15.21 -1.38
CA GLU A 326 24.99 16.01 -0.43
C GLU A 326 24.73 15.23 0.87
N GLU A 327 24.48 13.92 0.80
CA GLU A 327 24.26 13.09 1.98
C GLU A 327 25.49 13.09 2.87
N ILE A 328 26.69 12.94 2.30
CA ILE A 328 27.96 12.98 3.04
C ILE A 328 28.10 14.33 3.76
N ALA A 329 27.97 15.45 3.05
CA ALA A 329 28.10 16.79 3.64
C ALA A 329 27.06 17.07 4.75
N ILE A 330 25.80 16.73 4.52
CA ILE A 330 24.73 16.84 5.53
C ILE A 330 25.00 15.91 6.72
N SER A 331 25.53 14.71 6.47
CA SER A 331 25.88 13.74 7.50
C SER A 331 27.07 14.15 8.35
N GLU A 332 28.05 14.87 7.80
CA GLU A 332 29.15 15.45 8.56
C GLU A 332 28.65 16.52 9.54
N ILE A 333 27.73 17.39 9.09
CA ILE A 333 27.08 18.40 9.94
C ILE A 333 26.19 17.75 11.02
N TYR A 334 25.43 16.71 10.68
CA TYR A 334 24.62 15.95 11.65
C TYR A 334 25.46 15.13 12.66
N ASP A 335 26.72 14.88 12.35
CA ASP A 335 27.66 14.13 13.16
C ASP A 335 28.47 15.01 14.13
N GLU A 336 28.47 16.33 13.94
CA GLU A 336 29.13 17.28 14.83
C GLU A 336 28.37 17.40 16.15
N ILE A 337 29.07 17.22 17.28
CA ILE A 337 28.48 17.36 18.61
C ILE A 337 28.58 18.82 19.05
N VAL A 338 27.74 19.68 18.47
CA VAL A 338 27.68 21.11 18.81
C VAL A 338 27.19 21.29 20.25
N PRO A 339 27.99 21.87 21.17
CA PRO A 339 27.58 22.08 22.55
C PRO A 339 26.59 23.25 22.68
N MET A 340 25.74 23.21 23.71
CA MET A 340 24.85 24.33 24.03
C MET A 340 25.64 25.60 24.35
N LYS A 341 25.31 26.70 23.67
CA LYS A 341 25.85 28.03 23.92
C LYS A 341 25.46 28.56 25.31
N VAL A 342 26.27 29.48 25.84
CA VAL A 342 26.02 30.11 27.13
C VAL A 342 24.72 30.93 27.07
N MET A 343 23.74 30.58 27.92
CA MET A 343 22.46 31.30 27.98
C MET A 343 22.64 32.75 28.40
N ASN A 344 22.01 33.67 27.66
CA ASN A 344 21.92 35.07 28.07
C ASN A 344 20.95 35.25 29.27
N LYS A 345 21.01 36.40 29.95
CA LYS A 345 20.19 36.69 31.16
C LYS A 345 18.69 36.46 30.96
N ARG A 346 18.16 36.74 29.76
CA ARG A 346 16.74 36.52 29.41
C ARG A 346 16.43 35.04 29.23
N GLN A 347 17.29 34.28 28.53
CA GLN A 347 17.15 32.82 28.41
C GLN A 347 17.22 32.13 29.78
N GLN A 348 18.15 32.53 30.65
CA GLN A 348 18.27 32.00 32.01
C GLN A 348 17.02 32.30 32.87
N TYR A 349 16.48 33.53 32.78
CA TYR A 349 15.22 33.89 33.44
C TYR A 349 14.05 33.04 32.94
N HIS A 350 13.92 32.85 31.62
CA HIS A 350 12.89 31.99 31.04
C HIS A 350 13.06 30.52 31.46
N TYR A 351 14.29 29.99 31.47
CA TYR A 351 14.56 28.63 31.96
C TYR A 351 14.13 28.48 33.41
N ASN A 352 14.58 29.37 34.30
CA ASN A 352 14.28 29.30 35.73
C ASN A 352 12.76 29.28 35.98
N ASN A 353 12.03 30.24 35.40
CA ASN A 353 10.58 30.38 35.58
C ASN A 353 9.73 29.38 34.77
N SER A 354 10.30 28.64 33.83
CA SER A 354 9.54 27.64 33.05
C SER A 354 9.04 26.50 33.92
N VAL A 355 7.73 26.42 34.11
CA VAL A 355 7.03 25.31 34.80
C VAL A 355 6.51 24.21 33.85
N LYS A 356 6.55 24.44 32.53
CA LYS A 356 6.14 23.49 31.48
C LYS A 356 7.34 23.06 30.63
N CYS A 357 7.27 21.84 30.10
CA CYS A 357 8.16 21.36 29.06
C CYS A 357 7.69 21.90 27.71
N HIS A 358 8.58 22.60 26.97
CA HIS A 358 8.21 23.20 25.69
C HIS A 358 7.92 22.17 24.57
N ILE A 359 8.51 20.96 24.66
CA ILE A 359 8.33 19.87 23.68
C ILE A 359 6.94 19.21 23.80
N CYS A 360 6.55 18.82 25.02
CA CYS A 360 5.32 18.03 25.26
C CYS A 360 4.19 18.81 25.95
N GLU A 361 4.36 20.12 26.14
CA GLU A 361 3.39 21.09 26.70
C GLU A 361 2.91 20.84 28.15
N ARG A 362 3.18 19.66 28.73
CA ARG A 362 2.86 19.30 30.11
C ARG A 362 3.74 20.04 31.13
N PHE A 363 3.24 20.14 32.36
CA PHE A 363 4.04 20.66 33.48
C PHE A 363 5.23 19.73 33.78
N LEU A 364 6.36 20.29 34.19
CA LEU A 364 7.60 19.55 34.49
C LEU A 364 7.49 18.64 35.73
N SER A 365 6.43 18.83 36.53
CA SER A 365 6.03 17.98 37.65
C SER A 365 5.16 16.79 37.23
N GLN A 366 4.57 16.81 36.03
CA GLN A 366 3.70 15.74 35.53
C GLN A 366 4.50 14.68 34.75
N LEU A 367 3.94 13.47 34.61
CA LEU A 367 4.55 12.45 33.77
C LEU A 367 4.57 12.91 32.29
N PRO A 368 5.70 12.76 31.57
CA PRO A 368 5.74 12.93 30.13
C PRO A 368 4.81 11.93 29.42
N PRO A 369 4.09 12.30 28.34
CA PRO A 369 3.09 11.43 27.71
C PRO A 369 3.65 10.05 27.33
N ARG A 370 4.85 10.03 26.73
CA ARG A 370 5.54 8.81 26.28
C ARG A 370 6.02 7.89 27.42
N LEU A 371 6.10 8.40 28.65
CA LEU A 371 6.41 7.61 29.85
C LEU A 371 5.12 7.13 30.53
N GLU A 372 4.11 7.99 30.61
CA GLU A 372 2.75 7.64 31.07
C GLU A 372 2.16 6.49 30.24
N LYS A 373 2.10 6.62 28.91
CA LYS A 373 1.55 5.58 28.03
C LYS A 373 2.22 4.22 28.26
N LYS A 374 3.56 4.19 28.39
CA LYS A 374 4.31 2.94 28.62
C LYS A 374 4.07 2.34 29.99
N LEU A 375 3.84 3.15 31.02
CA LEU A 375 3.45 2.65 32.34
C LEU A 375 2.02 2.07 32.29
N ASN A 376 1.08 2.78 31.66
CA ASN A 376 -0.30 2.33 31.53
C ASN A 376 -0.40 1.01 30.75
N ILE A 377 0.35 0.86 29.64
CA ILE A 377 0.45 -0.40 28.87
C ILE A 377 0.94 -1.55 29.76
N TYR A 378 1.94 -1.32 30.62
CA TYR A 378 2.46 -2.39 31.50
C TYR A 378 1.48 -2.74 32.64
N VAL A 379 0.72 -1.77 33.16
CA VAL A 379 -0.33 -2.02 34.17
C VAL A 379 -1.48 -2.82 33.54
N ALA A 380 -1.98 -2.39 32.39
CA ALA A 380 -3.02 -3.09 31.64
C ALA A 380 -2.57 -4.51 31.22
N ALA A 381 -1.28 -4.70 30.90
CA ALA A 381 -0.74 -6.03 30.61
C ALA A 381 -0.78 -6.94 31.84
N ILE A 382 -0.41 -6.45 33.03
CA ILE A 382 -0.52 -7.21 34.28
C ILE A 382 -1.98 -7.60 34.55
N GLU A 383 -2.93 -6.68 34.33
CA GLU A 383 -4.37 -6.95 34.51
C GLU A 383 -4.92 -7.97 33.51
N TYR A 384 -4.47 -7.91 32.26
CA TYR A 384 -4.79 -8.89 31.22
C TYR A 384 -4.22 -10.28 31.54
N TYR A 385 -2.93 -10.39 31.87
CA TYR A 385 -2.30 -11.69 32.16
C TYR A 385 -2.77 -12.31 33.49
N LYS A 386 -3.26 -11.51 34.45
CA LYS A 386 -4.01 -12.01 35.62
C LYS A 386 -5.30 -12.74 35.24
N GLN A 387 -6.01 -12.31 34.19
CA GLN A 387 -7.22 -12.99 33.72
C GLN A 387 -6.91 -14.30 32.99
N LEU A 388 -5.66 -14.49 32.55
CA LEU A 388 -5.16 -15.69 31.88
C LEU A 388 -4.35 -16.62 32.80
N ASN A 389 -4.15 -16.26 34.07
CA ASN A 389 -3.26 -16.95 35.03
C ASN A 389 -1.81 -17.14 34.54
N ASP A 390 -1.27 -16.18 33.79
CA ASP A 390 0.11 -16.22 33.28
C ASP A 390 1.07 -15.45 34.22
N ASP A 391 1.52 -16.13 35.27
CA ASP A 391 2.40 -15.55 36.30
C ASP A 391 3.78 -15.13 35.78
N ASP A 392 4.30 -15.78 34.74
CA ASP A 392 5.58 -15.41 34.10
C ASP A 392 5.46 -14.03 33.42
N LYS A 393 4.38 -13.78 32.67
CA LYS A 393 4.13 -12.44 32.10
C LYS A 393 3.86 -11.41 33.18
N ILE A 394 3.09 -11.75 34.22
CA ILE A 394 2.84 -10.86 35.36
C ILE A 394 4.16 -10.44 36.02
N CYS A 395 5.07 -11.39 36.26
CA CYS A 395 6.39 -11.14 36.82
C CYS A 395 7.24 -10.25 35.91
N LEU A 396 7.30 -10.57 34.61
CA LEU A 396 8.00 -9.78 33.59
C LEU A 396 7.53 -8.32 33.55
N TYR A 397 6.22 -8.07 33.49
CA TYR A 397 5.69 -6.71 33.42
C TYR A 397 5.84 -5.94 34.75
N LYS A 398 5.77 -6.60 35.92
CA LYS A 398 6.13 -5.98 37.21
C LYS A 398 7.57 -5.48 37.20
N SER A 399 8.53 -6.32 36.79
CA SER A 399 9.95 -5.95 36.71
C SER A 399 10.20 -4.80 35.70
N LEU A 400 9.47 -4.77 34.58
CA LEU A 400 9.51 -3.66 33.63
C LEU A 400 8.99 -2.34 34.24
N ILE A 401 7.93 -2.38 35.05
CA ILE A 401 7.42 -1.20 35.78
C ILE A 401 8.47 -0.72 36.79
N GLU A 402 9.03 -1.59 37.62
CA GLU A 402 10.08 -1.24 38.60
C GLU A 402 11.28 -0.57 37.93
N LYS A 403 11.75 -1.14 36.82
CA LYS A 403 12.84 -0.59 36.00
C LYS A 403 12.50 0.77 35.38
N LYS A 404 11.21 1.09 35.16
CA LYS A 404 10.77 2.45 34.77
C LYS A 404 10.65 3.39 35.97
N ILE A 405 10.12 2.93 37.11
CA ILE A 405 9.96 3.73 38.34
C ILE A 405 11.34 4.16 38.89
N LYS A 406 12.32 3.26 38.95
CA LYS A 406 13.71 3.58 39.36
C LYS A 406 14.31 4.72 38.52
N ASN A 407 13.97 4.76 37.23
CA ASN A 407 14.42 5.80 36.29
C ASN A 407 13.48 7.03 36.21
N LYS A 408 12.34 7.05 36.92
CA LYS A 408 11.34 8.13 36.83
C LYS A 408 11.93 9.50 37.19
N LYS A 409 12.69 9.59 38.29
CA LYS A 409 13.35 10.84 38.73
C LYS A 409 14.34 11.39 37.69
N ILE A 410 15.08 10.51 36.99
CA ILE A 410 16.01 10.89 35.93
C ILE A 410 15.23 11.42 34.72
N ASN A 411 14.28 10.62 34.22
CA ASN A 411 13.46 10.95 33.04
C ASN A 411 12.67 12.27 33.19
N MET A 412 12.21 12.58 34.40
CA MET A 412 11.45 13.80 34.71
C MET A 412 12.32 15.01 35.09
N LYS A 413 13.65 14.87 35.20
CA LYS A 413 14.54 15.99 35.55
C LYS A 413 14.37 17.15 34.54
N LYS A 414 14.19 18.37 35.05
CA LYS A 414 14.22 19.60 34.26
C LYS A 414 15.63 19.81 33.67
N VAL A 415 15.71 19.99 32.37
CA VAL A 415 16.95 20.23 31.60
C VAL A 415 16.76 21.35 30.58
N CYS A 416 17.87 21.93 30.13
CA CYS A 416 17.91 22.87 29.01
C CYS A 416 17.99 22.10 27.68
N ASP A 417 16.96 22.25 26.85
CA ASP A 417 16.99 21.80 25.46
C ASP A 417 17.61 22.88 24.58
N HIS A 418 18.32 22.46 23.54
CA HIS A 418 19.04 23.32 22.64
C HIS A 418 19.04 22.77 21.22
N ASP A 419 19.47 23.62 20.30
CA ASP A 419 19.68 23.25 18.92
C ASP A 419 20.97 22.45 18.76
N HIS A 420 20.87 21.21 18.29
CA HIS A 420 22.03 20.34 18.07
C HIS A 420 22.87 20.75 16.85
N LEU A 421 22.43 21.74 16.04
CA LEU A 421 23.20 22.29 14.92
C LEU A 421 23.77 23.67 15.23
N THR A 422 23.03 24.53 15.95
CA THR A 422 23.44 25.92 16.21
C THR A 422 23.86 26.19 17.66
N GLY A 423 23.71 25.21 18.56
CA GLY A 423 23.96 25.34 20.00
C GLY A 423 22.94 26.23 20.75
N GLU A 424 21.97 26.84 20.06
CA GLU A 424 21.07 27.83 20.65
C GLU A 424 20.05 27.23 21.63
N TYR A 425 19.85 27.87 22.78
CA TYR A 425 18.87 27.41 23.78
C TYR A 425 17.42 27.53 23.26
N ARG A 426 16.70 26.41 23.25
CA ARG A 426 15.30 26.30 22.77
C ARG A 426 14.28 26.42 23.89
N GLY A 427 14.51 25.79 25.05
CA GLY A 427 13.55 25.83 26.15
C GLY A 427 13.81 24.83 27.28
N ALA A 428 13.00 24.91 28.33
CA ALA A 428 13.01 23.92 29.41
C ALA A 428 12.32 22.63 28.94
N ALA A 429 12.88 21.48 29.30
CA ALA A 429 12.35 20.16 28.95
C ALA A 429 12.43 19.15 30.09
N HIS A 430 11.63 18.09 30.01
CA HIS A 430 11.92 16.85 30.71
C HIS A 430 13.12 16.17 30.04
N SER A 431 14.03 15.60 30.83
CA SER A 431 15.20 14.87 30.31
C SER A 431 14.82 13.80 29.26
N ILE A 432 13.75 13.02 29.48
CA ILE A 432 13.31 12.02 28.49
C ILE A 432 12.78 12.64 27.19
N CYS A 433 12.16 13.83 27.26
CA CYS A 433 11.68 14.52 26.06
C CYS A 433 12.86 15.04 25.24
N ASN A 434 13.81 15.73 25.89
CA ASN A 434 15.06 16.21 25.28
C ASN A 434 15.85 15.06 24.64
N LEU A 435 15.98 13.92 25.33
CA LEU A 435 16.70 12.75 24.80
C LEU A 435 16.00 12.11 23.59
N THR A 436 14.69 12.30 23.43
CA THR A 436 13.97 11.89 22.22
C THR A 436 13.96 12.93 21.11
N TYR A 437 14.05 14.22 21.44
CA TYR A 437 13.89 15.36 20.53
C TYR A 437 15.15 15.61 19.68
N LYS A 438 15.40 14.69 18.77
CA LYS A 438 16.59 14.66 17.90
C LYS A 438 16.26 15.05 16.46
N ASN A 439 17.28 15.49 15.73
CA ASN A 439 17.26 15.69 14.29
C ASN A 439 16.86 14.37 13.57
N PRO A 440 16.22 14.45 12.40
CA PRO A 440 15.82 13.26 11.65
C PRO A 440 17.02 12.48 11.13
N THR A 441 16.97 11.14 11.19
CA THR A 441 17.92 10.24 10.52
C THR A 441 17.59 10.06 9.04
N PHE A 442 16.98 11.07 8.43
CA PHE A 442 16.53 11.07 7.03
C PHE A 442 16.67 12.46 6.44
N ILE A 443 16.92 12.51 5.12
CA ILE A 443 16.94 13.73 4.32
C ILE A 443 15.71 13.66 3.40
N PRO A 444 14.72 14.56 3.54
CA PRO A 444 13.61 14.65 2.60
C PRO A 444 14.09 15.22 1.26
N ILE A 445 13.74 14.51 0.18
CA ILE A 445 14.04 14.86 -1.20
C ILE A 445 12.71 15.05 -1.93
N VAL A 446 12.38 16.29 -2.26
CA VAL A 446 11.03 16.71 -2.68
C VAL A 446 11.00 17.01 -4.18
N CYS A 447 10.08 16.37 -4.90
CA CYS A 447 9.79 16.59 -6.32
C CYS A 447 8.27 16.65 -6.54
N HIS A 448 7.82 17.40 -7.55
CA HIS A 448 6.40 17.59 -7.83
C HIS A 448 5.83 16.49 -8.73
N ASN A 449 4.83 15.73 -8.25
CA ASN A 449 4.20 14.63 -9.01
C ASN A 449 5.15 13.44 -9.32
N LEU A 450 6.28 13.32 -8.61
CA LEU A 450 7.23 12.20 -8.57
C LEU A 450 6.65 10.80 -8.88
N SER A 451 5.55 10.40 -8.22
CA SER A 451 4.93 9.06 -8.41
C SER A 451 4.18 8.88 -9.74
N GLY A 452 3.99 9.98 -10.47
CA GLY A 452 3.40 10.08 -11.80
C GLY A 452 4.37 9.62 -12.89
N TYR A 453 5.58 10.17 -12.90
CA TYR A 453 6.54 10.07 -14.01
C TYR A 453 7.98 9.81 -13.52
N ASP A 454 8.52 10.72 -12.74
CA ASP A 454 9.96 10.91 -12.47
C ASP A 454 10.58 9.70 -11.78
N ALA A 455 9.87 9.15 -10.78
CA ALA A 455 10.30 7.97 -10.05
C ALA A 455 10.67 6.78 -10.95
N HIS A 456 10.00 6.62 -12.10
CA HIS A 456 10.25 5.49 -13.01
C HIS A 456 11.62 5.57 -13.68
N LEU A 457 12.15 6.78 -13.88
CA LEU A 457 13.40 7.02 -14.62
C LEU A 457 14.64 6.72 -13.77
N PHE A 458 14.62 7.03 -12.46
CA PHE A 458 15.77 6.83 -11.57
C PHE A 458 15.65 5.68 -10.57
N ILE A 459 14.45 5.13 -10.29
CA ILE A 459 14.35 3.95 -9.39
C ILE A 459 15.11 2.72 -9.91
N LYS A 460 15.26 2.60 -11.25
CA LYS A 460 16.12 1.58 -11.86
C LYS A 460 17.58 1.69 -11.42
N GLN A 461 18.10 2.91 -11.27
CA GLN A 461 19.48 3.15 -10.82
C GLN A 461 19.68 2.74 -9.35
N PHE A 462 18.64 2.88 -8.51
CA PHE A 462 18.72 2.53 -7.09
C PHE A 462 18.84 1.02 -6.85
N GLY A 463 18.59 0.17 -7.86
CA GLY A 463 18.81 -1.27 -7.81
C GLY A 463 20.22 -1.73 -8.21
N ASN A 464 21.14 -0.80 -8.52
CA ASN A 464 22.49 -1.13 -9.03
C ASN A 464 23.54 -1.32 -7.92
N ASP A 465 23.20 -1.13 -6.64
CA ASP A 465 24.07 -1.39 -5.49
C ASP A 465 23.39 -2.35 -4.48
N ASN A 466 24.11 -2.70 -3.41
CA ASN A 466 23.62 -3.61 -2.36
C ASN A 466 22.88 -2.89 -1.21
N ASN A 467 22.59 -1.59 -1.33
CA ASN A 467 22.02 -0.79 -0.24
C ASN A 467 20.50 -0.95 -0.12
N ASP A 468 19.99 -1.06 1.10
CA ASP A 468 18.55 -1.24 1.40
C ASP A 468 17.65 -0.17 0.73
N ILE A 469 16.51 -0.61 0.18
CA ILE A 469 15.45 0.27 -0.34
C ILE A 469 14.17 0.04 0.46
N LYS A 470 13.62 1.10 1.06
CA LYS A 470 12.28 1.09 1.65
C LYS A 470 11.26 1.53 0.61
N LEU A 471 10.15 0.80 0.48
CA LEU A 471 9.08 1.10 -0.46
C LEU A 471 7.75 1.25 0.28
N ILE A 472 6.96 2.27 -0.07
CA ILE A 472 5.54 2.39 0.30
C ILE A 472 4.74 2.22 -1.00
N PRO A 473 4.41 0.98 -1.42
CA PRO A 473 3.75 0.72 -2.70
C PRO A 473 2.29 1.20 -2.71
N ASN A 474 1.87 1.71 -3.87
CA ASN A 474 0.46 1.93 -4.23
C ASN A 474 -0.02 0.83 -5.19
N ASN A 475 0.86 0.36 -6.07
CA ASN A 475 0.76 -0.88 -6.83
C ASN A 475 2.18 -1.38 -7.20
N GLU A 476 2.27 -2.36 -8.10
CA GLU A 476 3.53 -3.01 -8.49
C GLU A 476 4.54 -2.06 -9.16
N GLU A 477 4.09 -0.97 -9.81
CA GLU A 477 4.97 -0.01 -10.49
C GLU A 477 4.96 1.40 -9.89
N LYS A 478 3.95 1.75 -9.08
CA LYS A 478 3.78 3.09 -8.50
C LYS A 478 3.84 3.04 -6.99
N TYR A 479 4.65 3.93 -6.43
CA TYR A 479 4.87 4.08 -4.99
C TYR A 479 4.21 5.38 -4.49
N ILE A 480 3.76 5.39 -3.24
CA ILE A 480 3.38 6.61 -2.52
C ILE A 480 4.65 7.40 -2.17
N SER A 481 5.69 6.67 -1.76
CA SER A 481 7.06 7.14 -1.51
C SER A 481 8.00 5.93 -1.53
N PHE A 482 9.28 6.18 -1.71
CA PHE A 482 10.37 5.23 -1.54
C PHE A 482 11.54 5.94 -0.84
N SER A 483 12.48 5.17 -0.30
CA SER A 483 13.66 5.74 0.35
C SER A 483 14.87 4.83 0.19
N LYS A 484 16.02 5.42 -0.14
CA LYS A 484 17.30 4.72 -0.22
C LYS A 484 18.01 4.82 1.13
N ILE A 485 18.54 3.73 1.64
CA ILE A 485 19.29 3.72 2.90
C ILE A 485 20.78 3.71 2.56
N ILE A 486 21.50 4.76 2.92
CA ILE A 486 22.96 4.79 2.82
C ILE A 486 23.53 4.34 4.16
N GLU A 487 24.44 3.37 4.13
CA GLU A 487 25.21 2.94 5.30
C GLU A 487 26.61 3.56 5.26
N ARG A 488 27.04 4.15 6.39
CA ARG A 488 28.39 4.69 6.57
C ARG A 488 29.00 4.23 7.88
N THR A 489 30.23 3.74 7.83
CA THR A 489 31.01 3.34 9.00
C THR A 489 31.75 4.53 9.57
N LYS A 490 31.64 4.74 10.89
CA LYS A 490 32.41 5.74 11.65
C LYS A 490 33.06 5.10 12.87
N TYR A 491 34.34 5.39 13.08
CA TYR A 491 35.05 4.95 14.29
C TYR A 491 34.88 5.99 15.40
N ILE A 492 34.29 5.61 16.52
CA ILE A 492 34.14 6.47 17.70
C ILE A 492 34.81 5.77 18.89
N LYS A 493 35.83 6.40 19.48
CA LYS A 493 36.64 5.86 20.60
C LYS A 493 37.27 4.48 20.32
N GLY A 494 37.47 4.13 19.04
CA GLY A 494 38.01 2.84 18.60
C GLY A 494 36.95 1.77 18.27
N GLU A 495 35.67 2.01 18.56
CA GLU A 495 34.58 1.11 18.17
C GLU A 495 34.07 1.46 16.76
N GLU A 496 33.82 0.44 15.93
CA GLU A 496 33.17 0.62 14.61
C GLU A 496 31.66 0.81 14.79
N ILE A 497 31.14 1.98 14.42
CA ILE A 497 29.72 2.29 14.48
C ILE A 497 29.19 2.47 13.06
N LYS A 498 28.24 1.61 12.66
CA LYS A 498 27.51 1.75 11.40
C LYS A 498 26.32 2.67 11.58
N LEU A 499 26.40 3.85 10.97
CA LEU A 499 25.35 4.83 10.87
C LEU A 499 24.54 4.57 9.58
N LYS A 500 23.24 4.85 9.61
CA LYS A 500 22.36 4.72 8.45
C LYS A 500 21.56 6.00 8.23
N THR A 501 21.65 6.56 7.03
CA THR A 501 20.87 7.74 6.60
C THR A 501 19.81 7.32 5.60
N GLU A 502 18.59 7.84 5.74
CA GLU A 502 17.47 7.55 4.85
C GLU A 502 17.22 8.72 3.88
N LEU A 503 17.57 8.54 2.60
CA LEU A 503 17.22 9.46 1.52
C LEU A 503 15.74 9.26 1.17
N ARG A 504 14.87 10.16 1.64
CA ARG A 504 13.42 9.98 1.61
C ARG A 504 12.77 10.78 0.48
N PHE A 505 12.30 10.08 -0.56
CA PHE A 505 11.66 10.73 -1.70
C PHE A 505 10.19 11.07 -1.40
N ILE A 506 9.86 12.35 -1.50
CA ILE A 506 8.55 12.93 -1.18
C ILE A 506 7.95 13.55 -2.44
N ASP A 507 6.74 13.13 -2.78
CA ASP A 507 5.95 13.68 -3.87
C ASP A 507 5.11 14.87 -3.34
N SER A 508 5.47 16.12 -3.72
CA SER A 508 4.77 17.31 -3.23
C SER A 508 3.31 17.39 -3.67
N PHE A 509 2.91 16.69 -4.75
CA PHE A 509 1.52 16.57 -5.18
C PHE A 509 0.67 15.74 -4.21
N LYS A 510 1.29 14.94 -3.32
CA LYS A 510 0.62 14.26 -2.19
C LYS A 510 0.35 15.19 -1.01
N PHE A 511 0.95 16.38 -1.02
CA PHE A 511 0.67 17.46 -0.08
C PHE A 511 -0.26 18.51 -0.68
N LEU A 512 0.04 18.93 -1.90
CA LEU A 512 -0.59 20.03 -2.63
C LEU A 512 -1.08 19.52 -3.99
N SER A 513 -2.31 19.00 -4.04
CA SER A 513 -2.86 18.33 -5.23
C SER A 513 -3.36 19.32 -6.30
N SER A 514 -2.45 20.09 -6.88
CA SER A 514 -2.63 20.98 -8.03
C SER A 514 -1.31 21.11 -8.79
N SER A 515 -1.34 21.57 -10.04
CA SER A 515 -0.10 21.85 -10.80
C SER A 515 0.72 22.96 -10.15
N LEU A 516 2.05 22.89 -10.30
CA LEU A 516 2.98 23.92 -9.84
C LEU A 516 2.51 25.33 -10.24
N ASP A 517 2.16 25.53 -11.51
CA ASP A 517 1.56 26.77 -12.04
C ASP A 517 0.34 27.28 -11.22
N LYS A 518 -0.61 26.43 -10.83
CA LYS A 518 -1.75 26.89 -10.01
C LYS A 518 -1.32 27.24 -8.58
N LEU A 519 -0.23 26.65 -8.09
CA LEU A 519 0.32 26.92 -6.77
C LEU A 519 1.14 28.23 -6.76
N THR A 520 1.93 28.52 -7.81
CA THR A 520 2.73 29.75 -7.93
C THR A 520 1.85 30.98 -8.11
N ASN A 521 0.82 30.91 -8.96
CA ASN A 521 -0.16 31.99 -9.16
C ASN A 521 -1.01 32.33 -7.91
N ASN A 522 -0.79 31.62 -6.78
CA ASN A 522 -1.44 31.89 -5.50
C ASN A 522 -0.52 32.51 -4.44
N LEU A 523 0.78 32.67 -4.72
CA LEU A 523 1.74 33.31 -3.82
C LEU A 523 1.79 34.84 -4.07
N GLU A 524 1.89 35.62 -2.99
CA GLU A 524 2.17 37.05 -3.08
C GLU A 524 3.67 37.30 -3.32
N LYS A 525 4.07 38.43 -3.94
CA LYS A 525 5.49 38.72 -4.28
C LYS A 525 6.46 38.54 -3.10
N HIS A 526 6.03 38.88 -1.88
CA HIS A 526 6.83 38.76 -0.66
C HIS A 526 7.09 37.31 -0.20
N GLN A 527 6.42 36.32 -0.79
CA GLN A 527 6.53 34.90 -0.45
C GLN A 527 7.60 34.16 -1.27
N PHE A 528 8.09 34.76 -2.36
CA PHE A 528 9.11 34.21 -3.25
C PHE A 528 10.53 34.48 -2.71
N LYS A 529 10.82 34.00 -1.50
CA LYS A 529 12.04 34.28 -0.72
C LYS A 529 13.29 33.64 -1.32
N ASP A 530 13.13 32.47 -1.95
CA ASP A 530 14.23 31.70 -2.50
C ASP A 530 14.48 32.08 -3.97
N LEU A 531 13.41 32.25 -4.75
CA LEU A 531 13.48 32.80 -6.11
C LEU A 531 14.15 34.21 -6.13
N SER A 532 13.84 35.08 -5.16
CA SER A 532 14.42 36.43 -5.06
C SER A 532 15.92 36.47 -4.73
N LYS A 533 16.57 35.34 -4.42
CA LYS A 533 18.03 35.27 -4.23
C LYS A 533 18.78 35.15 -5.56
N TYR A 534 18.13 34.60 -6.58
CA TYR A 534 18.74 34.28 -7.88
C TYR A 534 18.35 35.26 -8.99
N PHE A 535 17.28 36.05 -8.81
CA PHE A 535 16.74 36.94 -9.83
C PHE A 535 16.59 38.38 -9.32
N PRO A 536 17.09 39.40 -10.05
CA PRO A 536 16.89 40.81 -9.72
C PRO A 536 15.40 41.17 -9.58
N GLU A 537 15.07 42.10 -8.68
CA GLU A 537 13.67 42.44 -8.39
C GLU A 537 12.90 42.97 -9.63
N GLU A 538 13.61 43.65 -10.52
CA GLU A 538 13.12 44.13 -11.82
C GLU A 538 12.73 43.01 -12.80
N HIS A 539 13.26 41.79 -12.63
CA HIS A 539 12.98 40.64 -13.49
C HIS A 539 12.05 39.60 -12.82
N LEU A 540 11.83 39.68 -11.50
CA LEU A 540 10.99 38.72 -10.76
C LEU A 540 9.61 38.51 -11.40
N ASN A 541 8.96 39.57 -11.88
CA ASN A 541 7.63 39.51 -12.49
C ASN A 541 7.57 38.61 -13.75
N LEU A 542 8.70 38.32 -14.40
CA LEU A 542 8.79 37.40 -15.54
C LEU A 542 8.84 35.92 -15.09
N VAL A 543 9.37 35.66 -13.89
CA VAL A 543 9.76 34.32 -13.40
C VAL A 543 8.94 33.83 -12.20
N THR A 544 8.04 34.65 -11.62
CA THR A 544 7.09 34.23 -10.56
C THR A 544 5.96 33.32 -11.05
N ARG A 545 5.95 32.95 -12.34
CA ARG A 545 5.05 31.95 -12.94
C ARG A 545 5.85 30.84 -13.60
N LYS A 546 5.34 29.60 -13.56
CA LYS A 546 5.91 28.48 -14.35
C LYS A 546 5.97 28.91 -15.82
N LEU A 547 7.12 28.74 -16.43
CA LEU A 547 7.32 29.13 -17.82
C LEU A 547 6.61 28.15 -18.78
N ALA A 548 6.47 28.56 -20.03
CA ALA A 548 6.00 27.68 -21.10
C ALA A 548 7.20 27.01 -21.79
N TYR A 549 7.10 25.69 -22.01
CA TYR A 549 8.18 24.88 -22.57
C TYR A 549 7.66 23.99 -23.70
N PRO A 550 8.39 23.86 -24.84
CA PRO A 550 7.88 23.19 -26.02
C PRO A 550 8.17 21.67 -25.95
N TYR A 551 7.51 20.98 -25.01
CA TYR A 551 7.70 19.56 -24.70
C TYR A 551 7.70 18.61 -25.92
N GLU A 552 6.79 18.81 -26.88
CA GLU A 552 6.69 17.96 -28.08
C GLU A 552 7.63 18.41 -29.22
N TYR A 553 8.38 19.50 -29.02
CA TYR A 553 9.47 19.93 -29.90
C TYR A 553 10.82 19.36 -29.45
N MET A 554 11.10 19.35 -28.13
CA MET A 554 12.37 18.93 -27.54
C MET A 554 12.50 17.39 -27.50
N ASP A 555 12.60 16.78 -28.67
CA ASP A 555 12.65 15.32 -28.87
C ASP A 555 14.09 14.76 -29.09
N CYS A 556 15.04 15.60 -29.50
CA CYS A 556 16.43 15.22 -29.84
C CYS A 556 17.46 16.22 -29.25
N GLU A 557 18.75 15.86 -29.24
CA GLU A 557 19.78 16.70 -28.61
C GLU A 557 20.17 17.93 -29.45
N GLU A 558 20.13 17.80 -30.78
CA GLU A 558 20.52 18.86 -31.73
C GLU A 558 19.72 20.15 -31.50
N LYS A 559 18.44 20.03 -31.13
CA LYS A 559 17.53 21.14 -30.85
C LYS A 559 17.95 21.99 -29.67
N PHE A 560 18.64 21.43 -28.67
CA PHE A 560 19.15 22.23 -27.54
C PHE A 560 20.19 23.25 -27.99
N ASN A 561 20.79 23.07 -29.17
CA ASN A 561 21.79 23.97 -29.72
C ASN A 561 21.18 25.01 -30.69
N GLU A 562 19.85 25.03 -30.91
CA GLU A 562 19.17 26.06 -31.70
C GLU A 562 19.20 27.41 -30.97
N THR A 563 19.51 28.48 -31.71
CA THR A 563 19.80 29.83 -31.18
C THR A 563 18.60 30.78 -31.17
N CYS A 564 17.37 30.24 -31.25
CA CYS A 564 16.15 31.02 -31.16
C CYS A 564 15.00 30.19 -30.54
N LEU A 565 13.96 30.87 -30.08
CA LEU A 565 12.71 30.20 -29.68
C LEU A 565 12.02 29.59 -30.91
N PRO A 566 11.52 28.34 -30.84
CA PRO A 566 10.79 27.75 -31.94
C PRO A 566 9.43 28.43 -32.10
N PRO A 567 8.82 28.43 -33.31
CA PRO A 567 7.53 29.05 -33.55
C PRO A 567 6.46 28.59 -32.56
N ARG A 568 5.56 29.50 -32.16
CA ARG A 568 4.49 29.26 -31.18
C ARG A 568 3.72 27.96 -31.44
N GLU A 569 3.54 27.55 -32.69
CA GLU A 569 2.84 26.32 -33.10
C GLU A 569 3.55 25.03 -32.64
N LYS A 570 4.84 25.10 -32.27
CA LYS A 570 5.65 24.02 -31.68
C LYS A 570 5.49 23.87 -30.16
N PHE A 571 4.85 24.81 -29.49
CA PHE A 571 4.48 24.71 -28.07
C PHE A 571 3.15 23.95 -27.84
N TYR A 572 2.57 23.37 -28.90
CA TYR A 572 1.38 22.54 -28.78
C TYR A 572 1.66 21.29 -27.94
N SER A 573 0.69 20.91 -27.09
CA SER A 573 0.75 19.67 -26.33
C SER A 573 -0.46 18.79 -26.63
N SER A 574 -0.22 17.59 -27.16
CA SER A 574 -1.24 16.55 -27.36
C SER A 574 -1.85 16.04 -26.04
N LEU A 575 -1.13 16.21 -24.92
CA LEU A 575 -1.60 15.84 -23.57
C LEU A 575 -2.71 16.79 -23.08
N THR A 576 -2.55 18.10 -23.31
CA THR A 576 -3.55 19.12 -22.94
C THR A 576 -4.55 19.35 -24.07
N GLY A 577 -4.19 19.05 -25.32
CA GLY A 577 -4.98 19.33 -26.52
C GLY A 577 -5.10 20.83 -26.80
N LYS A 578 -4.07 21.60 -26.45
CA LYS A 578 -4.00 23.07 -26.56
C LYS A 578 -2.61 23.52 -26.97
N ASN A 579 -2.53 24.72 -27.54
CA ASN A 579 -1.28 25.46 -27.70
C ASN A 579 -1.12 26.50 -26.58
N ILE A 580 0.10 27.01 -26.42
CA ILE A 580 0.44 28.19 -25.61
C ILE A 580 -0.42 29.41 -26.00
N THR A 581 -0.71 30.29 -25.04
CA THR A 581 -1.33 31.59 -25.32
C THR A 581 -0.34 32.57 -25.95
N ILE A 582 -0.85 33.72 -26.44
CA ILE A 582 0.00 34.79 -26.98
C ILE A 582 0.84 35.41 -25.85
N GLU A 583 0.23 35.69 -24.69
CA GLU A 583 0.92 36.34 -23.56
C GLU A 583 2.05 35.49 -22.97
N GLU A 584 1.84 34.18 -22.82
CA GLU A 584 2.88 33.24 -22.38
C GLU A 584 4.04 33.17 -23.39
N TYR A 585 3.76 33.20 -24.70
CA TYR A 585 4.79 33.19 -25.73
C TYR A 585 5.60 34.49 -25.75
N GLU A 586 4.92 35.65 -25.66
CA GLU A 586 5.58 36.94 -25.48
C GLU A 586 6.42 36.99 -24.20
N ASN A 587 5.99 36.33 -23.12
CA ASN A 587 6.77 36.24 -21.88
C ASN A 587 8.06 35.44 -22.09
N SER A 588 8.00 34.32 -22.81
CA SER A 588 9.20 33.56 -23.20
C SER A 588 10.14 34.37 -24.09
N GLN A 589 9.62 35.15 -25.05
CA GLN A 589 10.44 36.05 -25.86
C GLN A 589 11.14 37.13 -25.02
N LYS A 590 10.40 37.82 -24.13
CA LYS A 590 10.95 38.81 -23.20
C LYS A 590 12.01 38.19 -22.28
N ILE A 591 11.83 36.95 -21.83
CA ILE A 591 12.82 36.19 -21.06
C ILE A 591 14.08 35.91 -21.88
N TRP A 592 13.95 35.48 -23.14
CA TRP A 592 15.08 35.24 -24.03
C TRP A 592 15.94 36.49 -24.23
N GLU A 593 15.30 37.64 -24.44
CA GLU A 593 15.95 38.94 -24.60
C GLU A 593 16.60 39.44 -23.29
N VAL A 594 15.85 39.46 -22.18
CA VAL A 594 16.30 40.00 -20.88
C VAL A 594 17.43 39.17 -20.28
N PHE A 595 17.31 37.84 -20.29
CA PHE A 595 18.35 36.94 -19.77
C PHE A 595 19.44 36.63 -20.82
N LYS A 596 19.39 37.26 -22.00
CA LYS A 596 20.39 37.16 -23.08
C LYS A 596 20.70 35.72 -23.47
N ILE A 597 19.66 34.91 -23.59
CA ILE A 597 19.76 33.46 -23.84
C ILE A 597 20.32 33.25 -25.26
N GLN A 598 21.36 32.41 -25.38
CA GLN A 598 22.02 32.13 -26.64
C GLN A 598 21.43 30.91 -27.36
N ASN A 599 20.83 29.97 -26.63
CA ASN A 599 20.35 28.69 -27.16
C ASN A 599 19.27 28.02 -26.28
N LEU A 600 18.59 27.01 -26.83
CA LEU A 600 17.55 26.26 -26.11
C LEU A 600 18.08 25.42 -24.92
N ARG A 601 19.38 25.13 -24.83
CA ARG A 601 19.99 24.48 -23.65
C ARG A 601 19.98 25.42 -22.44
N GLU A 602 20.41 26.67 -22.63
CA GLU A 602 20.31 27.73 -21.62
C GLU A 602 18.86 28.03 -21.24
N PHE A 603 17.94 28.08 -22.22
CA PHE A 603 16.50 28.21 -21.94
C PHE A 603 15.98 27.06 -21.07
N THR A 604 16.40 25.82 -21.34
CA THR A 604 16.01 24.65 -20.54
C THR A 604 16.63 24.66 -19.14
N SER A 605 17.88 25.11 -19.00
CA SER A 605 18.51 25.21 -17.69
C SER A 605 17.81 26.26 -16.82
N LEU A 606 17.52 27.44 -17.39
CA LEU A 606 16.73 28.49 -16.76
C LEU A 606 15.31 28.01 -16.40
N TYR A 607 14.68 27.24 -17.29
CA TYR A 607 13.37 26.61 -17.07
C TYR A 607 13.35 25.74 -15.81
N ASN A 608 14.24 24.75 -15.75
CA ASN A 608 14.35 23.81 -14.63
C ASN A 608 14.68 24.55 -13.32
N LYS A 609 15.60 25.52 -13.39
CA LYS A 609 16.02 26.35 -12.25
C LYS A 609 14.86 27.13 -11.66
N ILE A 610 14.03 27.75 -12.51
CA ILE A 610 12.83 28.48 -12.07
C ILE A 610 11.83 27.51 -11.43
N ASP A 611 11.52 26.38 -12.05
CA ASP A 611 10.55 25.42 -11.49
C ASP A 611 10.99 24.81 -10.15
N VAL A 612 12.29 24.52 -9.96
CA VAL A 612 12.84 24.08 -8.66
C VAL A 612 12.74 25.17 -7.59
N LEU A 613 13.03 26.44 -7.94
CA LEU A 613 12.92 27.56 -7.00
C LEU A 613 11.45 27.86 -6.64
N LEU A 614 10.55 27.80 -7.62
CA LEU A 614 9.10 27.92 -7.41
C LEU A 614 8.57 26.79 -6.51
N LEU A 615 9.00 25.54 -6.71
CA LEU A 615 8.68 24.42 -5.83
C LEU A 615 9.23 24.62 -4.41
N THR A 616 10.45 25.14 -4.29
CA THR A 616 11.10 25.46 -3.01
C THR A 616 10.27 26.49 -2.23
N ASP A 617 9.97 27.64 -2.85
CA ASP A 617 9.16 28.69 -2.22
C ASP A 617 7.76 28.20 -1.83
N ILE A 618 7.07 27.45 -2.70
CA ILE A 618 5.76 26.84 -2.37
C ILE A 618 5.86 25.95 -1.12
N MET A 619 6.88 25.09 -1.06
CA MET A 619 7.02 24.12 0.03
C MET A 619 7.50 24.76 1.34
N GLU A 620 8.40 25.74 1.31
CA GLU A 620 8.83 26.46 2.52
C GLU A 620 7.70 27.35 3.08
N ASN A 621 6.88 27.99 2.23
CA ASN A 621 5.66 28.69 2.67
C ASN A 621 4.64 27.69 3.27
N PHE A 622 4.47 26.52 2.65
CA PHE A 622 3.61 25.45 3.17
C PHE A 622 4.07 24.93 4.54
N ARG A 623 5.38 24.78 4.76
CA ARG A 623 5.98 24.43 6.05
C ARG A 623 5.78 25.53 7.09
N ASP A 624 5.97 26.80 6.74
CA ASP A 624 5.76 27.94 7.62
C ASP A 624 4.31 28.01 8.11
N ILE A 625 3.34 27.89 7.21
CA ILE A 625 1.90 27.86 7.53
C ILE A 625 1.55 26.65 8.41
N SER A 626 2.13 25.48 8.10
CA SER A 626 1.90 24.24 8.84
C SER A 626 2.45 24.30 10.27
N LEU A 627 3.69 24.76 10.44
CA LEU A 627 4.33 24.96 11.75
C LEU A 627 3.64 26.07 12.56
N LYS A 628 3.18 27.15 11.91
CA LYS A 628 2.42 28.23 12.54
C LYS A 628 1.13 27.71 13.16
N ASN A 629 0.33 26.96 12.40
CA ASN A 629 -1.03 26.58 12.79
C ASN A 629 -1.10 25.25 13.58
N TYR A 630 -0.40 24.21 13.14
CA TYR A 630 -0.49 22.85 13.71
C TYR A 630 0.69 22.47 14.62
N LYS A 631 1.75 23.29 14.65
CA LYS A 631 3.02 23.02 15.35
C LYS A 631 3.73 21.75 14.88
N LEU A 632 3.52 21.33 13.63
CA LEU A 632 4.17 20.17 13.02
C LEU A 632 4.74 20.56 11.65
N ASP A 633 5.94 20.06 11.32
CA ASP A 633 6.52 20.20 9.99
C ASP A 633 6.03 19.06 9.07
N PRO A 634 5.40 19.36 7.92
CA PRO A 634 4.86 18.35 7.02
C PRO A 634 5.94 17.42 6.42
N LEU A 635 7.23 17.80 6.39
CA LEU A 635 8.29 16.95 5.84
C LEU A 635 8.69 15.76 6.74
N TRP A 636 8.13 15.64 7.96
CA TRP A 636 8.17 14.37 8.70
C TRP A 636 7.20 13.32 8.16
N TYR A 637 6.32 13.69 7.22
CA TYR A 637 5.25 12.86 6.68
C TYR A 637 5.44 12.61 5.18
N TYR A 638 4.63 11.72 4.63
CA TYR A 638 4.65 11.37 3.20
C TYR A 638 3.47 11.94 2.41
N THR A 639 2.39 12.37 3.07
CA THR A 639 1.11 12.79 2.46
C THR A 639 0.32 13.70 3.41
N THR A 640 -0.59 14.55 2.89
CA THR A 640 -1.48 15.37 3.75
C THR A 640 -2.34 14.55 4.72
N PRO A 641 -2.98 13.41 4.34
CA PRO A 641 -3.76 12.62 5.29
C PRO A 641 -2.98 12.16 6.52
N GLY A 642 -1.71 11.77 6.37
CA GLY A 642 -0.86 11.40 7.50
C GLY A 642 -0.49 12.58 8.40
N PHE A 643 -0.22 13.75 7.80
CA PHE A 643 0.05 15.01 8.51
C PHE A 643 -1.20 15.53 9.24
N ALA A 644 -2.36 15.50 8.57
CA ALA A 644 -3.65 15.93 9.10
C ALA A 644 -4.11 15.06 10.28
N TRP A 645 -3.91 13.74 10.19
CA TRP A 645 -4.24 12.82 11.28
C TRP A 645 -3.45 13.11 12.56
N ASP A 646 -2.13 13.28 12.45
CA ASP A 646 -1.30 13.64 13.60
C ASP A 646 -1.59 15.05 14.13
N SER A 647 -1.85 16.01 13.24
CA SER A 647 -2.26 17.38 13.62
C SER A 647 -3.57 17.39 14.39
N MET A 648 -4.54 16.59 13.94
CA MET A 648 -5.82 16.37 14.61
C MET A 648 -5.61 15.73 16.00
N LEU A 649 -4.84 14.64 16.11
CA LEU A 649 -4.58 14.00 17.41
C LEU A 649 -3.83 14.94 18.37
N ARG A 650 -2.86 15.73 17.88
CA ARG A 650 -2.11 16.72 18.68
C ARG A 650 -3.01 17.81 19.24
N MET A 651 -3.99 18.27 18.45
CA MET A 651 -4.83 19.41 18.81
C MET A 651 -6.06 19.03 19.64
N THR A 652 -6.73 17.93 19.29
CA THR A 652 -7.86 17.38 20.08
C THR A 652 -7.38 16.75 21.39
N LYS A 653 -6.16 16.20 21.42
CA LYS A 653 -5.57 15.45 22.54
C LYS A 653 -6.42 14.24 22.95
N VAL A 654 -7.23 13.74 22.02
CA VAL A 654 -8.12 12.59 22.19
C VAL A 654 -7.32 11.29 22.37
N LYS A 655 -7.91 10.36 23.13
CA LYS A 655 -7.50 8.96 23.21
C LYS A 655 -8.62 8.13 22.55
N LEU A 656 -8.26 7.19 21.71
CA LEU A 656 -9.21 6.32 20.99
C LEU A 656 -8.81 4.87 21.21
N ASP A 657 -9.75 4.00 21.58
CA ASP A 657 -9.52 2.57 21.54
C ASP A 657 -9.50 2.07 20.09
N LEU A 658 -8.51 1.24 19.79
CA LEU A 658 -8.50 0.40 18.61
C LEU A 658 -9.22 -0.92 18.91
N LEU A 659 -9.98 -1.42 17.95
CA LEU A 659 -10.68 -2.70 18.05
C LEU A 659 -9.67 -3.85 18.13
N THR A 660 -9.81 -4.71 19.13
CA THR A 660 -8.96 -5.91 19.31
C THR A 660 -9.72 -7.21 19.05
N ASP A 661 -11.06 -7.16 18.98
CA ASP A 661 -11.90 -8.25 18.51
C ASP A 661 -12.08 -8.15 16.98
N ILE A 662 -11.73 -9.23 16.28
CA ILE A 662 -11.84 -9.32 14.82
C ILE A 662 -13.30 -9.34 14.33
N ASP A 663 -14.24 -9.83 15.15
CA ASP A 663 -15.67 -9.80 14.80
C ASP A 663 -16.21 -8.36 14.76
N GLN A 664 -15.67 -7.48 15.60
CA GLN A 664 -16.01 -6.05 15.61
C GLN A 664 -15.44 -5.38 14.36
N ILE A 665 -14.16 -5.65 14.03
CA ILE A 665 -13.51 -5.13 12.82
C ILE A 665 -14.31 -5.55 11.57
N LEU A 666 -14.66 -6.83 11.44
CA LEU A 666 -15.45 -7.34 10.32
C LEU A 666 -16.86 -6.72 10.28
N MET A 667 -17.48 -6.43 11.42
CA MET A 667 -18.75 -5.71 11.48
C MET A 667 -18.60 -4.29 10.88
N PHE A 668 -17.59 -3.53 11.31
CA PHE A 668 -17.30 -2.21 10.74
C PHE A 668 -16.97 -2.26 9.25
N GLU A 669 -16.07 -3.16 8.80
CA GLU A 669 -15.71 -3.30 7.38
C GLU A 669 -16.92 -3.69 6.50
N SER A 670 -17.80 -4.56 7.01
CA SER A 670 -19.05 -4.91 6.32
C SER A 670 -20.06 -3.77 6.29
N GLY A 671 -19.97 -2.81 7.22
CA GLY A 671 -20.80 -1.60 7.29
C GLY A 671 -20.30 -0.43 6.43
N ILE A 672 -19.00 -0.29 6.18
CA ILE A 672 -18.43 0.85 5.43
C ILE A 672 -19.01 0.94 4.00
N ARG A 673 -19.49 2.14 3.64
CA ARG A 673 -19.99 2.48 2.30
C ARG A 673 -19.29 3.73 1.77
N GLY A 674 -19.15 3.83 0.45
CA GLY A 674 -18.81 5.09 -0.22
C GLY A 674 -20.06 5.93 -0.47
N GLY A 675 -19.90 7.24 -0.67
CA GLY A 675 -21.01 8.16 -0.92
C GLY A 675 -21.91 7.74 -2.11
N LEU A 676 -23.23 7.86 -1.92
CA LEU A 676 -24.25 7.54 -2.90
C LEU A 676 -24.01 8.31 -4.21
N SER A 677 -24.19 7.64 -5.35
CA SER A 677 -24.02 8.27 -6.67
C SER A 677 -24.77 7.45 -7.72
N GLN A 678 -25.84 8.03 -8.25
CA GLN A 678 -26.75 7.42 -9.22
C GLN A 678 -27.34 8.50 -10.14
N CYS A 679 -28.30 8.14 -10.99
CA CYS A 679 -28.99 9.07 -11.88
C CYS A 679 -30.46 8.63 -12.03
N SER A 680 -31.37 9.18 -11.22
CA SER A 680 -32.77 8.77 -11.19
C SER A 680 -33.51 9.11 -12.48
N GLN A 681 -33.52 10.39 -12.84
CA GLN A 681 -34.04 10.89 -14.11
C GLN A 681 -32.88 11.26 -15.03
N ARG A 682 -32.95 10.81 -16.28
CA ARG A 682 -31.83 10.81 -17.25
C ARG A 682 -31.91 11.91 -18.29
N TYR A 683 -33.06 12.57 -18.40
CA TYR A 683 -33.27 13.79 -19.17
C TYR A 683 -34.29 14.66 -18.46
N SER A 684 -34.02 15.96 -18.36
CA SER A 684 -35.00 16.94 -17.91
C SER A 684 -34.73 18.30 -18.56
N LYS A 685 -35.78 19.11 -18.68
CA LYS A 685 -35.75 20.43 -19.34
C LYS A 685 -36.51 21.44 -18.49
N ALA A 686 -35.86 22.56 -18.19
CA ALA A 686 -36.50 23.63 -17.45
C ALA A 686 -37.55 24.35 -18.31
N ASN A 687 -38.64 24.75 -17.66
CA ASN A 687 -39.64 25.67 -18.17
C ASN A 687 -40.13 26.49 -16.98
N ASN A 688 -39.54 27.66 -16.72
CA ASN A 688 -39.97 28.49 -15.59
C ASN A 688 -39.91 29.98 -15.90
N LYS A 689 -40.65 30.76 -15.10
CA LYS A 689 -40.89 32.20 -15.28
C LYS A 689 -39.62 33.08 -15.39
N TYR A 690 -38.46 32.59 -14.97
CA TYR A 690 -37.19 33.34 -15.05
C TYR A 690 -36.43 33.11 -16.38
N MET A 691 -36.99 32.32 -17.31
CA MET A 691 -36.39 32.04 -18.62
C MET A 691 -36.76 33.06 -19.73
N GLY A 692 -37.43 34.17 -19.38
CA GLY A 692 -37.86 35.20 -20.32
C GLY A 692 -38.80 34.63 -21.40
N ASP A 693 -38.59 35.02 -22.66
CA ASP A 693 -39.40 34.59 -23.81
C ASP A 693 -39.34 33.07 -24.09
N LYS A 694 -38.37 32.37 -23.48
CA LYS A 694 -38.25 30.90 -23.54
C LYS A 694 -39.21 30.20 -22.58
N PHE A 695 -39.91 30.92 -21.71
CA PHE A 695 -40.91 30.38 -20.78
C PHE A 695 -42.28 30.19 -21.45
N LYS A 696 -42.80 28.97 -21.41
CA LYS A 696 -44.12 28.62 -21.95
C LYS A 696 -45.17 28.58 -20.83
N LYS A 697 -45.98 29.64 -20.76
CA LYS A 697 -47.09 29.79 -19.79
C LYS A 697 -48.18 28.68 -19.82
N LYS A 698 -48.18 27.80 -20.83
CA LYS A 698 -49.12 26.67 -20.99
C LYS A 698 -48.52 25.29 -20.65
N GLU A 699 -47.22 25.20 -20.39
CA GLU A 699 -46.54 23.96 -19.98
C GLU A 699 -46.21 24.01 -18.48
N GLU A 700 -46.01 22.86 -17.86
CA GLU A 700 -45.70 22.73 -16.42
C GLU A 700 -44.43 23.48 -16.04
N SER A 701 -44.40 24.06 -14.82
CA SER A 701 -43.30 24.94 -14.39
C SER A 701 -42.12 24.16 -13.80
N ILE A 702 -41.22 23.68 -14.65
CA ILE A 702 -40.04 22.88 -14.26
C ILE A 702 -38.83 23.78 -13.93
N PHE A 703 -38.23 23.56 -12.75
CA PHE A 703 -37.01 24.21 -12.28
C PHE A 703 -35.87 23.18 -12.21
N LEU A 704 -34.66 23.58 -12.63
CA LEU A 704 -33.44 22.77 -12.53
C LEU A 704 -32.36 23.56 -11.77
N GLN A 705 -31.80 22.96 -10.72
CA GLN A 705 -30.80 23.58 -9.84
C GLN A 705 -29.68 22.58 -9.52
N TYR A 706 -28.45 23.07 -9.34
CA TYR A 706 -27.29 22.25 -8.98
C TYR A 706 -26.74 22.67 -7.61
N LEU A 707 -27.15 21.92 -6.59
CA LEU A 707 -26.65 22.04 -5.21
C LEU A 707 -25.49 21.07 -4.99
N ASP A 708 -24.40 21.50 -4.34
CA ASP A 708 -23.37 20.60 -3.81
C ASP A 708 -23.33 20.59 -2.28
N ALA A 709 -23.07 19.41 -1.73
CA ALA A 709 -23.12 19.09 -0.30
C ALA A 709 -21.75 19.29 0.36
N ASN A 710 -21.15 20.46 0.14
CA ASN A 710 -19.81 20.71 0.64
C ASN A 710 -19.78 20.69 2.21
N ASN A 711 -18.78 20.03 2.81
CA ASN A 711 -18.71 19.64 4.25
C ASN A 711 -19.74 18.62 4.72
N LEU A 712 -20.34 17.82 3.85
CA LEU A 712 -21.07 16.62 4.26
C LEU A 712 -20.23 15.74 5.22
N TYR A 713 -18.96 15.47 4.86
CA TYR A 713 -18.05 14.71 5.72
C TYR A 713 -17.63 15.49 6.96
N GLY A 714 -17.12 16.72 6.85
CA GLY A 714 -16.73 17.50 8.03
C GLY A 714 -17.88 17.76 9.02
N TRP A 715 -19.14 17.87 8.54
CA TRP A 715 -20.33 18.01 9.40
C TRP A 715 -20.63 16.72 10.14
N ALA A 716 -20.59 15.57 9.45
CA ALA A 716 -20.72 14.26 10.08
C ALA A 716 -19.57 13.99 11.08
N MET A 717 -18.34 14.42 10.74
CA MET A 717 -17.17 14.39 11.61
C MET A 717 -17.24 15.39 12.79
N SER A 718 -18.24 16.28 12.80
CA SER A 718 -18.51 17.19 13.93
C SER A 718 -19.65 16.69 14.83
N LYS A 719 -20.25 15.53 14.52
CA LYS A 719 -21.22 14.84 15.37
C LYS A 719 -20.51 13.96 16.40
N TYR A 720 -21.29 13.31 17.26
CA TYR A 720 -20.77 12.33 18.21
C TYR A 720 -20.17 11.16 17.42
N LEU A 721 -18.92 10.82 17.73
CA LEU A 721 -18.17 9.73 17.11
C LEU A 721 -17.65 8.78 18.21
N PRO A 722 -17.49 7.47 17.91
CA PRO A 722 -16.92 6.51 18.85
C PRO A 722 -15.58 6.98 19.43
N THR A 723 -15.33 6.65 20.70
CA THR A 723 -14.04 6.85 21.38
C THR A 723 -13.50 5.57 21.98
N GLU A 724 -14.26 4.88 22.83
CA GLU A 724 -13.78 3.78 23.68
C GLU A 724 -14.90 2.81 24.11
N ASP A 725 -14.59 1.83 24.96
CA ASP A 725 -15.54 0.88 25.57
C ASP A 725 -16.29 -0.09 24.62
N PHE A 726 -15.76 -0.33 23.42
CA PHE A 726 -16.34 -1.25 22.40
C PHE A 726 -16.63 -2.67 22.94
N LYS A 727 -17.90 -3.00 23.15
CA LYS A 727 -18.32 -4.31 23.70
C LYS A 727 -19.66 -4.81 23.14
N TRP A 728 -19.78 -6.13 23.03
CA TRP A 728 -21.04 -6.77 22.63
C TRP A 728 -22.08 -6.69 23.76
N VAL A 729 -23.34 -6.42 23.39
CA VAL A 729 -24.47 -6.41 24.33
C VAL A 729 -25.04 -7.83 24.46
N ASN A 730 -24.97 -8.41 25.66
CA ASN A 730 -25.33 -9.82 25.90
C ASN A 730 -26.84 -10.08 26.02
N ASN A 731 -27.66 -9.06 26.31
CA ASN A 731 -29.11 -9.19 26.45
C ASN A 731 -29.80 -8.17 25.53
N LEU A 732 -30.53 -8.67 24.52
CA LEU A 732 -31.16 -7.87 23.48
C LEU A 732 -32.68 -7.75 23.62
N ASN A 733 -33.29 -8.47 24.57
CA ASN A 733 -34.74 -8.73 24.59
C ASN A 733 -35.60 -7.46 24.72
N ASN A 734 -35.07 -6.41 25.35
CA ASN A 734 -35.73 -5.12 25.57
C ASN A 734 -34.91 -3.94 24.99
N PHE A 735 -34.07 -4.16 23.97
CA PHE A 735 -33.21 -3.11 23.42
C PHE A 735 -33.96 -2.21 22.42
N ASP A 736 -34.61 -1.16 22.92
CA ASP A 736 -35.12 -0.08 22.08
C ASP A 736 -34.00 0.90 21.69
N VAL A 737 -33.63 0.89 20.41
CA VAL A 737 -32.68 1.85 19.82
C VAL A 737 -33.33 3.18 19.45
N MET A 738 -34.64 3.21 19.19
CA MET A 738 -35.34 4.38 18.66
C MET A 738 -35.59 5.45 19.72
N GLY A 739 -35.64 5.06 21.01
CA GLY A 739 -35.66 5.98 22.15
C GLY A 739 -34.29 6.58 22.53
N ILE A 740 -33.19 6.21 21.85
CA ILE A 740 -31.83 6.69 22.17
C ILE A 740 -31.48 7.91 21.33
N SER A 741 -31.04 8.99 21.96
CA SER A 741 -30.58 10.21 21.27
C SER A 741 -29.22 10.02 20.60
N ASP A 742 -29.05 10.56 19.38
CA ASP A 742 -27.76 10.66 18.66
C ASP A 742 -26.65 11.34 19.51
N GLU A 743 -27.03 12.22 20.43
CA GLU A 743 -26.11 12.99 21.30
C GLU A 743 -25.90 12.33 22.67
N SER A 744 -26.36 11.08 22.83
CA SER A 744 -26.05 10.20 23.96
C SER A 744 -24.53 10.03 24.13
N PRO A 745 -24.00 9.94 25.37
CA PRO A 745 -22.60 9.58 25.61
C PRO A 745 -22.26 8.13 25.21
N LYS A 746 -23.28 7.30 24.94
CA LYS A 746 -23.14 5.95 24.38
C LYS A 746 -23.77 5.86 23.00
N GLY A 747 -23.03 5.30 22.05
CA GLY A 747 -23.49 4.97 20.71
C GLY A 747 -23.59 3.46 20.49
N TYR A 748 -24.29 3.08 19.44
CA TYR A 748 -24.61 1.69 19.13
C TYR A 748 -24.47 1.40 17.63
N ILE A 749 -23.91 0.24 17.29
CA ILE A 749 -23.93 -0.31 15.94
C ILE A 749 -24.62 -1.68 16.00
N LEU A 750 -25.58 -1.91 15.09
CA LEU A 750 -26.47 -3.05 15.14
C LEU A 750 -26.38 -3.89 13.85
N GLU A 751 -26.48 -5.21 14.00
CA GLU A 751 -26.75 -6.15 12.91
C GLU A 751 -28.21 -6.61 13.04
N VAL A 752 -29.05 -6.20 12.07
CA VAL A 752 -30.52 -6.32 12.15
C VAL A 752 -31.14 -6.77 10.82
N ASP A 753 -32.26 -7.47 10.95
CA ASP A 753 -33.28 -7.65 9.91
C ASP A 753 -34.36 -6.58 10.07
N PHE A 754 -34.99 -6.18 8.96
CA PHE A 754 -36.00 -5.12 8.91
C PHE A 754 -36.96 -5.39 7.75
N SER A 755 -38.19 -4.89 7.85
CA SER A 755 -39.19 -4.95 6.78
C SER A 755 -39.27 -3.63 6.01
N TYR A 756 -39.30 -3.71 4.68
CA TYR A 756 -39.50 -2.59 3.77
C TYR A 756 -40.89 -2.73 3.11
N SER A 757 -41.82 -1.80 3.38
CA SER A 757 -43.18 -1.85 2.82
C SER A 757 -43.25 -1.17 1.46
N LYS A 758 -44.09 -1.70 0.55
CA LYS A 758 -44.22 -1.19 -0.84
C LYS A 758 -44.53 0.31 -0.91
N GLU A 759 -45.26 0.85 0.07
CA GLU A 759 -45.55 2.30 0.19
C GLU A 759 -44.28 3.16 0.21
N LEU A 760 -43.22 2.66 0.85
CA LEU A 760 -41.96 3.37 1.02
C LEU A 760 -41.03 3.24 -0.21
N HIS A 761 -41.27 2.31 -1.13
CA HIS A 761 -40.40 2.11 -2.30
C HIS A 761 -40.45 3.30 -3.26
N ASP A 762 -41.64 3.85 -3.52
CA ASP A 762 -41.79 5.05 -4.36
C ASP A 762 -41.18 6.28 -3.65
N LEU A 763 -41.47 6.46 -2.35
CA LEU A 763 -40.95 7.57 -1.53
C LEU A 763 -39.42 7.61 -1.49
N HIS A 764 -38.76 6.46 -1.39
CA HIS A 764 -37.31 6.35 -1.35
C HIS A 764 -36.69 6.01 -2.71
N SER A 765 -37.43 6.03 -3.83
CA SER A 765 -36.87 5.59 -5.13
C SER A 765 -35.61 6.38 -5.52
N ASP A 766 -35.55 7.67 -5.22
CA ASP A 766 -34.41 8.55 -5.52
C ASP A 766 -33.28 8.52 -4.49
N PHE A 767 -33.55 8.02 -3.29
CA PHE A 767 -32.60 7.87 -2.20
C PHE A 767 -32.89 6.53 -1.49
N PRO A 768 -32.65 5.39 -2.17
CA PRO A 768 -32.93 4.08 -1.59
C PRO A 768 -32.10 3.94 -0.32
N LEU A 769 -32.78 3.61 0.78
CA LEU A 769 -32.13 3.53 2.08
C LEU A 769 -31.05 2.43 2.08
N ALA A 770 -30.12 2.52 3.03
CA ALA A 770 -28.70 2.32 2.73
C ALA A 770 -28.36 1.07 1.88
N PRO A 771 -27.81 1.26 0.66
CA PRO A 771 -27.50 0.17 -0.25
C PRO A 771 -26.42 -0.76 0.30
N GLU A 772 -26.62 -2.05 0.09
CA GLU A 772 -25.57 -3.06 0.29
C GLU A 772 -24.75 -3.28 -0.98
N LYS A 773 -23.59 -3.92 -0.79
CA LYS A 773 -22.56 -4.10 -1.83
C LYS A 773 -22.81 -5.36 -2.69
N HIS A 774 -23.88 -6.10 -2.43
CA HIS A 774 -24.11 -7.41 -3.01
C HIS A 774 -24.60 -7.37 -4.46
N PHE A 775 -24.23 -8.44 -5.15
CA PHE A 775 -24.99 -9.08 -6.22
C PHE A 775 -25.18 -10.53 -5.71
N ASP A 776 -26.04 -11.29 -6.35
CA ASP A 776 -26.37 -12.71 -6.14
C ASP A 776 -27.49 -12.93 -5.10
N ASP A 777 -28.29 -13.96 -5.34
CA ASP A 777 -29.65 -14.13 -4.83
C ASP A 777 -29.76 -14.41 -3.32
N GLU A 778 -30.02 -13.35 -2.55
CA GLU A 778 -31.27 -13.19 -1.79
C GLU A 778 -31.30 -11.84 -1.05
N GLN A 779 -32.31 -11.00 -1.36
CA GLN A 779 -32.83 -9.81 -0.66
C GLN A 779 -31.87 -8.77 -0.02
N LEU A 780 -32.05 -7.50 -0.42
CA LEU A 780 -31.28 -6.32 0.01
C LEU A 780 -32.19 -5.06 -0.09
N PRO A 781 -31.85 -3.89 0.52
CA PRO A 781 -30.97 -3.62 1.66
C PRO A 781 -31.63 -2.70 2.73
N LYS A 782 -30.82 -2.14 3.64
CA LYS A 782 -31.16 -1.34 4.85
C LYS A 782 -31.81 0.02 4.48
N LEU A 783 -32.01 1.07 5.30
CA LEU A 783 -31.59 1.49 6.65
C LEU A 783 -32.69 2.46 7.19
N LEU A 784 -32.58 2.99 8.40
CA LEU A 784 -33.76 3.40 9.17
C LEU A 784 -33.89 4.90 9.47
N THR A 785 -35.02 5.45 9.05
CA THR A 785 -35.88 6.32 9.88
C THR A 785 -37.36 5.90 9.76
N SER A 786 -37.75 5.23 8.67
CA SER A 786 -39.12 4.79 8.36
C SER A 786 -39.32 3.26 8.25
N LEU A 787 -38.25 2.47 8.24
CA LEU A 787 -38.33 1.00 8.22
C LEU A 787 -38.62 0.44 9.62
N LYS A 788 -39.22 -0.76 9.71
CA LYS A 788 -39.43 -1.46 10.99
C LYS A 788 -38.39 -2.56 11.17
N ILE A 789 -37.67 -2.55 12.29
CA ILE A 789 -36.77 -3.65 12.68
C ILE A 789 -37.64 -4.89 12.97
N THR A 790 -37.27 -6.03 12.39
CA THR A 790 -37.96 -7.31 12.63
C THR A 790 -37.16 -8.24 13.53
N LYS A 791 -35.83 -8.13 13.53
CA LYS A 791 -34.93 -8.91 14.40
C LYS A 791 -33.61 -8.18 14.62
N ILE A 792 -33.05 -8.32 15.82
CA ILE A 792 -31.68 -7.90 16.16
C ILE A 792 -30.84 -9.17 16.37
N HIS A 793 -29.69 -9.29 15.71
CA HIS A 793 -28.76 -10.41 15.87
C HIS A 793 -27.59 -10.08 16.79
N ARG A 794 -27.00 -8.88 16.64
CA ARG A 794 -25.90 -8.37 17.47
C ARG A 794 -26.00 -6.86 17.64
N VAL A 795 -25.56 -6.37 18.80
CA VAL A 795 -25.38 -4.94 19.09
C VAL A 795 -24.00 -4.73 19.72
N LEU A 796 -23.28 -3.74 19.21
CA LEU A 796 -22.00 -3.25 19.72
C LEU A 796 -22.25 -1.90 20.40
N GLU A 797 -22.08 -1.83 21.72
CA GLU A 797 -22.09 -0.59 22.50
C GLU A 797 -20.67 0.01 22.54
N PHE A 798 -20.58 1.33 22.49
CA PHE A 798 -19.34 2.09 22.70
C PHE A 798 -19.62 3.47 23.31
N SER A 799 -18.63 4.04 23.98
CA SER A 799 -18.62 5.44 24.42
C SER A 799 -18.35 6.36 23.21
N GLN A 800 -19.00 7.53 23.16
CA GLN A 800 -18.90 8.47 22.04
C GLN A 800 -18.94 9.94 22.47
N SER A 801 -18.32 10.82 21.67
CA SER A 801 -18.32 12.28 21.90
C SER A 801 -18.01 13.06 20.61
N PRO A 802 -18.29 14.37 20.52
CA PRO A 802 -17.98 15.18 19.33
C PRO A 802 -16.50 15.63 19.31
N TRP A 803 -15.56 14.74 19.66
CA TRP A 803 -14.14 15.04 19.87
C TRP A 803 -13.44 15.69 18.68
N LEU A 804 -13.86 15.34 17.47
CA LEU A 804 -13.27 15.81 16.21
C LEU A 804 -13.79 17.20 15.77
N LYS A 805 -14.92 17.66 16.34
CA LYS A 805 -15.56 18.95 16.02
C LYS A 805 -14.61 20.14 16.18
N VAL A 806 -13.78 20.16 17.22
CA VAL A 806 -12.82 21.24 17.49
C VAL A 806 -11.83 21.43 16.33
N TYR A 807 -11.38 20.33 15.71
CA TYR A 807 -10.48 20.36 14.57
C TYR A 807 -11.20 20.76 13.27
N ILE A 808 -12.44 20.30 13.07
CA ILE A 808 -13.26 20.74 11.93
C ILE A 808 -13.55 22.25 12.02
N ASP A 809 -13.94 22.76 13.17
CA ASP A 809 -14.24 24.20 13.33
C ASP A 809 -12.97 25.05 13.14
N PHE A 810 -11.82 24.63 13.68
CA PHE A 810 -10.55 25.34 13.53
C PHE A 810 -10.13 25.53 12.06
N ASN A 811 -10.04 24.46 11.26
CA ASN A 811 -9.65 24.62 9.85
C ASN A 811 -10.76 25.30 9.02
N THR A 812 -12.02 25.25 9.46
CA THR A 812 -13.11 26.01 8.82
C THR A 812 -12.96 27.52 9.05
N ASP A 813 -12.55 27.93 10.26
CA ASP A 813 -12.23 29.32 10.60
C ASP A 813 -10.96 29.81 9.86
N LEU A 814 -9.89 29.01 9.82
CA LEU A 814 -8.72 29.35 9.01
C LEU A 814 -9.07 29.49 7.53
N ARG A 815 -9.93 28.61 6.99
CA ARG A 815 -10.42 28.70 5.60
C ARG A 815 -11.28 29.94 5.32
N SER A 816 -12.01 30.48 6.32
CA SER A 816 -12.79 31.71 6.13
C SER A 816 -11.92 32.96 6.20
N LYS A 817 -10.81 32.92 6.95
CA LYS A 817 -9.82 34.01 7.10
C LYS A 817 -8.73 34.02 6.03
N ALA A 818 -8.54 32.91 5.32
CA ALA A 818 -7.59 32.74 4.24
C ALA A 818 -7.73 33.81 3.15
N LYS A 819 -6.61 34.35 2.65
CA LYS A 819 -6.62 35.43 1.66
C LYS A 819 -6.63 34.89 0.21
N ASN A 820 -5.60 34.13 -0.16
CA ASN A 820 -5.44 33.52 -1.48
C ASN A 820 -6.27 32.23 -1.66
N GLU A 821 -6.29 31.64 -2.86
CA GLU A 821 -7.01 30.38 -3.13
C GLU A 821 -6.24 29.17 -2.57
N PHE A 822 -4.91 29.23 -2.50
CA PHE A 822 -4.05 28.18 -1.95
C PHE A 822 -4.40 27.84 -0.49
N GLU A 823 -4.46 28.83 0.41
CA GLU A 823 -4.88 28.62 1.80
C GLU A 823 -6.32 28.08 1.87
N LYS A 824 -7.21 28.56 0.98
CA LYS A 824 -8.61 28.12 0.92
C LYS A 824 -8.78 26.68 0.46
N ASP A 825 -7.92 26.18 -0.43
CA ASP A 825 -7.88 24.78 -0.84
C ASP A 825 -7.10 23.90 0.16
N TYR A 826 -6.05 24.42 0.80
CA TYR A 826 -5.30 23.71 1.85
C TYR A 826 -6.14 23.45 3.11
N PHE A 827 -6.72 24.48 3.72
CA PHE A 827 -7.58 24.30 4.90
C PHE A 827 -8.88 23.53 4.57
N LYS A 828 -9.25 23.46 3.28
CA LYS A 828 -10.25 22.52 2.77
C LYS A 828 -9.72 21.09 2.76
N LEU A 829 -8.53 20.81 2.23
CA LEU A 829 -7.95 19.47 2.19
C LEU A 829 -7.83 18.85 3.60
N MET A 830 -7.61 19.68 4.62
CA MET A 830 -7.55 19.29 6.04
C MET A 830 -8.91 18.88 6.64
N ASN A 831 -10.05 19.15 5.99
CA ASN A 831 -11.43 19.01 6.54
C ASN A 831 -12.48 18.47 5.56
N ASN A 832 -12.59 19.12 4.40
CA ASN A 832 -13.55 18.99 3.30
C ASN A 832 -15.03 19.26 3.62
N SER A 833 -15.69 20.42 3.35
CA SER A 833 -15.45 21.89 3.51
C SER A 833 -16.68 22.68 2.93
N LYS A 834 -17.37 23.65 3.60
CA LYS A 834 -18.87 23.94 3.62
C LYS A 834 -19.68 24.36 2.33
N PHE A 835 -20.99 23.94 2.25
CA PHE A 835 -22.05 23.90 1.17
C PHE A 835 -22.15 25.10 0.20
N LYS A 836 -22.55 24.91 -1.08
CA LYS A 836 -22.81 26.00 -2.07
C LYS A 836 -23.70 25.62 -3.27
N ASP A 837 -24.17 26.65 -3.99
CA ASP A 837 -24.68 26.55 -5.38
C ASP A 837 -23.50 26.47 -6.37
N GLU A 838 -23.52 25.51 -7.29
CA GLU A 838 -22.48 25.32 -8.32
C GLU A 838 -22.69 26.20 -9.57
N LEU A 839 -23.88 26.77 -9.76
CA LEU A 839 -24.19 27.64 -10.90
C LEU A 839 -24.22 29.14 -10.54
N ASN A 840 -24.09 29.47 -9.25
CA ASN A 840 -24.04 30.85 -8.73
C ASN A 840 -25.19 31.72 -9.27
N GLY A 841 -26.42 31.25 -9.06
CA GLY A 841 -27.66 31.88 -9.50
C GLY A 841 -28.05 31.66 -10.96
N LYS A 842 -27.19 31.03 -11.79
CA LYS A 842 -27.52 30.77 -13.21
C LYS A 842 -28.46 29.59 -13.38
N ILE A 843 -29.48 29.77 -14.21
CA ILE A 843 -30.52 28.76 -14.48
C ILE A 843 -29.97 27.64 -15.35
N MET A 844 -30.16 26.38 -14.96
CA MET A 844 -29.91 25.22 -15.83
C MET A 844 -31.09 25.03 -16.79
N THR A 845 -30.84 24.83 -18.09
CA THR A 845 -31.88 24.81 -19.13
C THR A 845 -32.26 23.41 -19.60
N GLU A 846 -31.27 22.55 -19.85
CA GLU A 846 -31.48 21.11 -20.09
C GLU A 846 -30.39 20.30 -19.37
N PHE A 847 -30.77 19.15 -18.82
CA PHE A 847 -29.91 18.17 -18.16
C PHE A 847 -30.03 16.81 -18.87
N ILE A 848 -28.90 16.12 -19.09
CA ILE A 848 -28.87 14.72 -19.51
C ILE A 848 -27.87 13.94 -18.64
N GLY A 849 -28.34 12.89 -17.99
CA GLY A 849 -27.52 11.95 -17.23
C GLY A 849 -27.66 10.54 -17.80
N LEU A 850 -26.62 10.05 -18.48
CA LEU A 850 -26.64 8.69 -19.02
C LEU A 850 -26.49 7.65 -17.91
N ARG A 851 -25.66 7.93 -16.89
CA ARG A 851 -25.49 7.10 -15.69
C ARG A 851 -24.75 7.86 -14.58
N SER A 852 -24.59 7.24 -13.41
CA SER A 852 -23.68 7.69 -12.35
C SER A 852 -22.34 8.22 -12.88
N LYS A 853 -22.07 9.53 -12.71
CA LYS A 853 -20.84 10.24 -13.12
C LYS A 853 -20.62 10.27 -14.66
N LEU A 854 -21.70 10.22 -15.44
CA LEU A 854 -21.73 10.42 -16.88
C LEU A 854 -22.92 11.30 -17.28
N TYR A 855 -22.72 12.63 -17.32
CA TYR A 855 -23.78 13.60 -17.56
C TYR A 855 -23.28 14.86 -18.29
N SER A 856 -24.22 15.63 -18.85
CA SER A 856 -24.01 16.97 -19.40
C SER A 856 -25.19 17.88 -19.05
N HIS A 857 -24.97 19.19 -18.88
CA HIS A 857 -26.05 20.17 -18.78
C HIS A 857 -25.71 21.52 -19.42
N ARG A 858 -26.77 22.21 -19.87
CA ARG A 858 -26.74 23.55 -20.46
C ARG A 858 -27.21 24.59 -19.44
N ILE A 859 -26.69 25.81 -19.59
CA ILE A 859 -26.95 26.96 -18.70
C ILE A 859 -27.64 28.05 -19.53
N LEU A 860 -28.55 28.80 -18.93
CA LEU A 860 -29.24 29.90 -19.59
C LEU A 860 -28.22 30.99 -19.99
N ASP A 861 -28.35 31.47 -21.23
CA ASP A 861 -27.58 32.55 -21.84
C ASP A 861 -26.05 32.37 -21.66
N SER A 862 -25.61 31.12 -21.84
CA SER A 862 -24.23 30.67 -21.73
C SER A 862 -23.96 29.50 -22.66
N GLU A 863 -23.06 29.69 -23.63
CA GLU A 863 -22.59 28.63 -24.55
C GLU A 863 -21.78 27.52 -23.82
N LYS A 864 -21.33 27.77 -22.59
CA LYS A 864 -20.56 26.80 -21.80
C LYS A 864 -21.45 25.68 -21.26
N GLU A 865 -21.30 24.48 -21.83
CA GLU A 865 -21.95 23.25 -21.34
C GLU A 865 -21.04 22.49 -20.36
N ILE A 866 -21.56 22.18 -19.16
CA ILE A 866 -20.82 21.41 -18.14
C ILE A 866 -20.95 19.92 -18.43
N LYS A 867 -19.83 19.28 -18.76
CA LYS A 867 -19.73 17.87 -19.17
C LYS A 867 -18.92 17.03 -18.17
N LYS A 868 -19.35 15.81 -17.88
CA LYS A 868 -18.59 14.81 -17.10
C LYS A 868 -18.67 13.44 -17.78
N SER A 869 -17.53 12.78 -17.98
CA SER A 869 -17.47 11.35 -18.35
C SER A 869 -16.40 10.61 -17.54
N LYS A 870 -16.83 9.67 -16.68
CA LYS A 870 -15.95 8.87 -15.82
C LYS A 870 -15.01 7.99 -16.66
N GLY A 871 -13.72 8.32 -16.64
CA GLY A 871 -12.66 7.53 -17.29
C GLY A 871 -12.23 8.01 -18.67
N VAL A 872 -12.67 9.21 -19.07
CA VAL A 872 -12.15 9.97 -20.22
C VAL A 872 -11.32 11.15 -19.69
N LYS A 873 -10.22 11.52 -20.37
CA LYS A 873 -9.37 12.67 -20.00
C LYS A 873 -10.15 13.99 -20.07
N LYS A 874 -9.86 14.94 -19.17
CA LYS A 874 -10.59 16.22 -19.01
C LYS A 874 -10.67 17.02 -20.32
N ASN A 875 -9.54 17.23 -20.99
CA ASN A 875 -9.47 17.92 -22.29
C ASN A 875 -10.27 17.21 -23.40
N VAL A 876 -10.34 15.87 -23.39
CA VAL A 876 -11.15 15.11 -24.36
C VAL A 876 -12.65 15.26 -24.07
N VAL A 877 -13.05 15.43 -22.80
CA VAL A 877 -14.43 15.77 -22.41
C VAL A 877 -14.78 17.22 -22.74
N GLU A 878 -13.81 18.13 -22.68
CA GLU A 878 -13.99 19.55 -23.04
C GLU A 878 -14.06 19.75 -24.56
N ASN A 879 -13.15 19.13 -25.33
CA ASN A 879 -12.92 19.43 -26.75
C ASN A 879 -13.56 18.43 -27.74
N LYS A 880 -13.91 17.20 -27.33
CA LYS A 880 -14.42 16.14 -28.25
C LYS A 880 -15.84 15.64 -27.94
N LEU A 881 -16.52 16.25 -26.96
CA LEU A 881 -17.91 15.93 -26.58
C LEU A 881 -18.75 17.22 -26.48
N CYS A 882 -19.98 17.18 -26.98
CA CYS A 882 -21.01 18.21 -26.73
C CYS A 882 -22.23 17.62 -26.00
N PHE A 883 -23.14 18.45 -25.49
CA PHE A 883 -24.39 17.98 -24.86
C PHE A 883 -25.24 17.11 -25.80
N ASP A 884 -25.31 17.44 -27.08
CA ASP A 884 -26.11 16.68 -28.03
C ASP A 884 -25.53 15.29 -28.34
N ASP A 885 -24.24 15.03 -28.06
CA ASP A 885 -23.71 13.65 -28.05
C ASP A 885 -24.37 12.80 -26.96
N PHE A 886 -24.63 13.37 -25.78
CA PHE A 886 -25.33 12.68 -24.69
C PHE A 886 -26.81 12.46 -25.07
N LYS A 887 -27.43 13.44 -25.74
CA LYS A 887 -28.80 13.36 -26.25
C LYS A 887 -28.96 12.27 -27.32
N ASN A 888 -28.07 12.27 -28.31
CA ASN A 888 -28.02 11.26 -29.36
C ASN A 888 -27.70 9.87 -28.80
N CYS A 889 -26.80 9.76 -27.80
CA CYS A 889 -26.52 8.51 -27.11
C CYS A 889 -27.77 7.96 -26.42
N LEU A 890 -28.46 8.79 -25.61
CA LEU A 890 -29.68 8.42 -24.89
C LEU A 890 -30.80 7.95 -25.84
N LEU A 891 -31.10 8.73 -26.87
CA LEU A 891 -32.21 8.48 -27.79
C LEU A 891 -31.94 7.29 -28.74
N THR A 892 -30.74 7.20 -29.33
CA THR A 892 -30.43 6.14 -30.31
C THR A 892 -29.93 4.84 -29.67
N LYS A 893 -29.65 4.85 -28.35
CA LYS A 893 -28.98 3.79 -27.58
C LYS A 893 -27.55 3.44 -28.07
N LYS A 894 -27.00 4.16 -29.06
CA LYS A 894 -25.65 3.93 -29.63
C LYS A 894 -24.55 4.56 -28.75
N PRO A 895 -23.45 3.84 -28.43
CA PRO A 895 -22.33 4.38 -27.64
C PRO A 895 -21.39 5.26 -28.48
N LYS A 896 -20.91 6.38 -27.92
CA LYS A 896 -19.85 7.20 -28.55
C LYS A 896 -18.47 6.77 -28.05
N TYR A 897 -17.51 6.69 -28.97
CA TYR A 897 -16.11 6.42 -28.72
C TYR A 897 -15.26 7.67 -29.00
N VAL A 898 -14.14 7.83 -28.29
CA VAL A 898 -13.18 8.94 -28.47
C VAL A 898 -11.75 8.43 -28.37
N ARG A 899 -10.84 9.01 -29.16
CA ARG A 899 -9.40 8.77 -29.00
C ARG A 899 -8.78 9.72 -27.97
N GLN A 900 -8.02 9.18 -27.02
CA GLN A 900 -7.30 9.90 -25.98
C GLN A 900 -5.86 9.38 -25.84
N ASN A 901 -4.90 10.29 -25.67
CA ASN A 901 -3.51 9.94 -25.37
C ASN A 901 -3.29 9.80 -23.85
N LEU A 902 -2.44 8.86 -23.46
CA LEU A 902 -2.07 8.63 -22.07
C LEU A 902 -0.68 7.98 -21.97
N PHE A 903 0.12 8.43 -21.02
CA PHE A 903 1.30 7.69 -20.58
C PHE A 903 0.89 6.36 -19.96
N ARG A 904 1.66 5.32 -20.27
CA ARG A 904 1.71 4.06 -19.52
C ARG A 904 3.13 3.81 -19.06
N THR A 905 3.23 2.94 -18.07
CA THR A 905 4.48 2.34 -17.60
C THR A 905 4.40 0.83 -17.83
N LYS A 906 5.57 0.20 -18.03
CA LYS A 906 5.75 -1.25 -17.99
C LYS A 906 7.19 -1.54 -17.57
N LYS A 907 7.42 -2.22 -16.44
CA LYS A 907 8.76 -2.40 -15.83
C LYS A 907 9.52 -1.07 -15.63
N HIS A 908 8.79 -0.01 -15.28
CA HIS A 908 9.27 1.38 -15.18
C HIS A 908 9.79 2.00 -16.49
N ASP A 909 9.56 1.39 -17.65
CA ASP A 909 9.72 2.09 -18.94
C ASP A 909 8.44 2.88 -19.25
N ILE A 910 8.57 4.18 -19.52
CA ILE A 910 7.46 5.11 -19.78
C ILE A 910 7.22 5.18 -21.31
N PHE A 911 5.97 5.11 -21.73
CA PHE A 911 5.60 5.24 -23.15
C PHE A 911 4.21 5.86 -23.34
N THR A 912 4.04 6.62 -24.42
CA THR A 912 2.76 7.23 -24.80
C THR A 912 1.89 6.23 -25.56
N VAL A 913 0.59 6.17 -25.23
CA VAL A 913 -0.38 5.27 -25.86
C VAL A 913 -1.60 6.06 -26.31
N GLU A 914 -1.98 5.98 -27.59
CA GLU A 914 -3.33 6.34 -28.02
C GLU A 914 -4.31 5.22 -27.62
N GLN A 915 -5.39 5.57 -26.94
CA GLN A 915 -6.48 4.66 -26.62
C GLN A 915 -7.80 5.14 -27.23
N ASN A 916 -8.44 4.28 -28.03
CA ASN A 916 -9.84 4.44 -28.36
C ASN A 916 -10.72 4.00 -27.16
N LYS A 917 -11.50 4.92 -26.61
CA LYS A 917 -12.23 4.75 -25.34
C LYS A 917 -13.73 4.93 -25.56
N LYS A 918 -14.55 3.97 -25.09
CA LYS A 918 -16.02 4.14 -24.97
C LYS A 918 -16.29 5.27 -23.97
N ALA A 919 -16.74 6.42 -24.47
CA ALA A 919 -16.92 7.65 -23.72
C ALA A 919 -18.35 7.83 -23.21
N LEU A 920 -19.34 7.52 -24.06
CA LEU A 920 -20.77 7.59 -23.75
C LEU A 920 -21.41 6.20 -23.94
N SER A 921 -22.35 5.85 -23.06
CA SER A 921 -23.13 4.61 -23.17
C SER A 921 -24.39 4.71 -22.30
N VAL A 922 -25.48 4.07 -22.75
CA VAL A 922 -26.81 4.11 -22.11
C VAL A 922 -26.98 3.05 -21.00
N TYR A 923 -26.04 2.12 -20.84
CA TYR A 923 -26.10 1.12 -19.77
C TYR A 923 -25.68 1.72 -18.41
N ASP A 924 -26.59 1.74 -17.43
CA ASP A 924 -26.27 1.99 -16.00
C ASP A 924 -26.33 0.65 -15.23
N ASP A 925 -25.30 0.39 -14.42
CA ASP A 925 -25.13 -0.81 -13.60
C ASP A 925 -25.74 -0.68 -12.18
N LYS A 926 -26.42 0.44 -11.88
CA LYS A 926 -26.90 0.81 -10.53
C LYS A 926 -28.40 0.97 -10.37
N ARG A 927 -29.15 1.19 -11.45
CA ARG A 927 -30.60 1.38 -11.42
C ARG A 927 -31.25 0.64 -12.60
N PHE A 928 -32.47 0.17 -12.41
CA PHE A 928 -33.29 -0.38 -13.48
C PHE A 928 -33.82 0.75 -14.37
N ILE A 929 -33.64 0.68 -15.68
CA ILE A 929 -34.06 1.71 -16.63
C ILE A 929 -35.44 1.32 -17.18
N LEU A 930 -36.43 2.22 -17.07
CA LEU A 930 -37.78 1.99 -17.60
C LEU A 930 -37.81 2.09 -19.13
N ASP A 931 -38.88 1.58 -19.75
CA ASP A 931 -39.02 1.49 -21.22
C ASP A 931 -38.91 2.85 -21.93
N ASN A 932 -39.33 3.94 -21.27
CA ASN A 932 -39.18 5.31 -21.78
C ASN A 932 -37.70 5.76 -21.88
N GLY A 933 -36.76 5.01 -21.31
CA GLY A 933 -35.33 5.26 -21.31
C GLY A 933 -34.86 6.45 -20.45
N ILE A 934 -35.79 7.22 -19.89
CA ILE A 934 -35.55 8.48 -19.17
C ILE A 934 -35.61 8.28 -17.66
N ASP A 935 -36.61 7.57 -17.16
CA ASP A 935 -36.80 7.37 -15.73
C ASP A 935 -36.24 6.01 -15.30
N THR A 936 -35.78 5.94 -14.05
CA THR A 936 -35.13 4.74 -13.51
C THR A 936 -35.56 4.47 -12.07
N LEU A 937 -35.64 3.19 -11.72
CA LEU A 937 -35.99 2.73 -10.38
C LEU A 937 -34.78 2.08 -9.69
N ALA A 938 -34.81 2.04 -8.36
CA ALA A 938 -33.88 1.18 -7.62
C ALA A 938 -34.10 -0.30 -7.97
N TRP A 939 -33.04 -1.11 -7.92
CA TRP A 939 -33.18 -2.57 -7.95
C TRP A 939 -34.00 -3.05 -6.76
N GLY A 940 -34.87 -4.05 -6.93
CA GLY A 940 -35.83 -4.49 -5.92
C GLY A 940 -37.08 -3.59 -5.75
N HIS A 941 -37.29 -2.59 -6.61
CA HIS A 941 -38.52 -1.80 -6.59
C HIS A 941 -39.74 -2.65 -7.01
N TYR A 942 -40.87 -2.57 -6.31
CA TYR A 942 -42.03 -3.46 -6.55
C TYR A 942 -42.66 -3.37 -7.95
N LYS A 943 -42.27 -2.35 -8.74
CA LYS A 943 -42.71 -2.12 -10.12
C LYS A 943 -41.85 -2.84 -11.17
N THR A 944 -40.64 -3.32 -10.81
CA THR A 944 -39.75 -3.97 -11.80
C THR A 944 -40.00 -5.46 -11.95
N ASN A 945 -40.56 -6.13 -10.92
CA ASN A 945 -40.73 -7.59 -10.83
C ASN A 945 -39.45 -8.42 -11.12
N ILE A 946 -38.29 -7.77 -11.08
CA ILE A 946 -36.98 -8.31 -11.44
C ILE A 946 -36.05 -7.97 -10.27
N ASP A 947 -35.55 -9.01 -9.58
CA ASP A 947 -34.35 -8.89 -8.76
C ASP A 947 -33.12 -8.87 -9.68
N ARG A 948 -32.05 -8.23 -9.21
CA ARG A 948 -30.86 -7.85 -9.98
C ARG A 948 -30.14 -9.02 -10.67
N ASN A 949 -30.34 -10.25 -10.18
CA ASN A 949 -29.55 -11.43 -10.55
C ASN A 949 -30.15 -12.21 -11.73
N GLY A 950 -31.35 -11.84 -12.20
CA GLY A 950 -31.94 -12.38 -13.42
C GLY A 950 -31.42 -11.73 -14.72
N PHE A 951 -30.14 -11.33 -14.76
CA PHE A 951 -29.57 -10.45 -15.80
C PHE A 951 -28.10 -10.79 -16.15
#